data_AF-A0A7C5ZDI0-F1
#
_entry.id   AF-A0A7C5ZDI0-F1
#
_cell.length_a   1.000
_cell.length_b   1.000
_cell.length_c   1.000
_cell.angle_alpha   90.00
_cell.angle_beta   90.00
_cell.angle_gamma   90.00
#
_symmetry.space_group_name_H-M   'P 1'
#
loop_
_entity.id
_entity.type
_entity.pdbx_description
1 polymer ?
#
loop_
_entity_poly.entity_id
_entity_poly.type
_entity_poly.pdbx_seq_one_letter_code
_entity_poly.pdbx_strand_id
1 'polypeptide(L)'
;MAKPTYSILVAVRDEDRDSVLTALKSDTRFQVTAAPSGKSVKTLIRKKPPDLVLADLNLPDREVTDLIRIGTRNIRILFLIDPDHTDKSPFGCVIKSGSWLMSLPETLIDHLESADRHPLPDLPEAMIHNPLPTFVITKRGVISRLNRAAAELTGYPQGAALTLDEYMDLLITEPAARKKARKQLNDLLAGKETNREFSILAADGRTKIIELMVTHYSGGYYIQLLEKTDYYQAENTLERGRLLLTALIDSLPDHIYIKDSQSRFVACNKASIRSFGKTSADEIIGKSDLELLPPRQARPLYREEQRLIQKGGPVMSRVISSQDKTRWSLVTKIPVQDTQGRVEYIIGINRDISQIKNSEIALRKARDELETRVRERTADLRRINRELEEENRVRRRTETALLESKNLIANTIDMMADGLHVIDRDYRVILVNRRLNAWLEECSQPAVEPGMDLFQAQPFLPSKVRDEYETVFRTGCPLTTLEKIIIGDRTLYTETRKTPVKEKNRVVRIITLIRDMTEQKRAEEEIQKINIQLEALLDNVPEVIYQCHNRPGTTTFITPRWTEWTGYSMDDFRSDPETWLKSIHPEDRQQASDGFLQACRKKTDYHLHYRVVHRDTGTIRHALDHGMPRDTEEGRVFDGIIMDISGQVENEERLRRTIEEKNVLLKEIHHRVKNNLQVITSLLALQAKTVKDKKISSLFTESQIRVRAMALLHENLYQSADLANIDVETYIRSLVNGLIRVFHASQSDLQVTIETDPVPLTLDLAVPCGLILNELVSNALKHAFQDPGKPKKLAVTLKKQAGEYIELTVKDNGTGLPENFDIQKTGTLGLSLVRMLSEKQLNGSMKINGRRGAAFCIRFPLDPHYENREHPG
;
A
#
# COMPACT_ATOMS: atom_id res chain seq x y z
N MET A 1 -68.21 -45.09 -7.23
CA MET A 1 -68.38 -44.21 -6.06
C MET A 1 -68.14 -42.78 -6.52
N ALA A 2 -68.98 -41.83 -6.10
CA ALA A 2 -68.72 -40.41 -6.37
C ALA A 2 -67.53 -39.94 -5.53
N LYS A 3 -66.64 -39.13 -6.11
CA LYS A 3 -65.50 -38.54 -5.40
C LYS A 3 -65.96 -37.38 -4.51
N PRO A 4 -65.29 -37.11 -3.37
CA PRO A 4 -65.62 -35.97 -2.54
C PRO A 4 -65.20 -34.66 -3.23
N THR A 5 -66.18 -33.84 -3.61
CA THR A 5 -65.98 -32.42 -3.93
C THR A 5 -66.16 -31.59 -2.66
N TYR A 6 -65.20 -30.72 -2.38
CA TYR A 6 -65.23 -29.79 -1.26
C TYR A 6 -65.64 -28.40 -1.75
N SER A 7 -66.71 -27.85 -1.21
CA SER A 7 -67.15 -26.47 -1.42
C SER A 7 -66.61 -25.56 -0.33
N ILE A 8 -65.91 -24.48 -0.70
CA ILE A 8 -65.43 -23.46 0.26
C ILE A 8 -66.15 -22.14 0.02
N LEU A 9 -66.72 -21.59 1.09
CA LEU A 9 -67.46 -20.34 1.10
C LEU A 9 -66.50 -19.15 1.28
N VAL A 10 -66.22 -18.41 0.21
CA VAL A 10 -65.32 -17.23 0.27
C VAL A 10 -66.13 -15.94 0.37
N ALA A 11 -65.80 -15.09 1.35
CA ALA A 11 -66.55 -13.90 1.71
C ALA A 11 -65.72 -12.63 1.46
N VAL A 12 -66.08 -11.83 0.44
CA VAL A 12 -65.29 -10.66 0.00
C VAL A 12 -66.11 -9.38 -0.04
N ARG A 13 -65.43 -8.23 0.11
CA ARG A 13 -66.02 -6.90 -0.10
C ARG A 13 -66.49 -6.75 -1.55
N ASP A 14 -67.63 -6.09 -1.76
CA ASP A 14 -68.20 -5.90 -3.10
C ASP A 14 -67.26 -5.07 -4.01
N GLU A 15 -66.46 -4.16 -3.44
CA GLU A 15 -65.41 -3.39 -4.16
C GLU A 15 -64.25 -4.25 -4.70
N ASP A 16 -63.92 -5.38 -4.03
CA ASP A 16 -62.82 -6.28 -4.44
C ASP A 16 -63.34 -7.49 -5.24
N ARG A 17 -64.67 -7.65 -5.34
CA ARG A 17 -65.38 -8.80 -5.92
C ARG A 17 -64.83 -9.24 -7.28
N ASP A 18 -64.79 -8.33 -8.25
CA ASP A 18 -64.41 -8.69 -9.64
C ASP A 18 -62.91 -8.98 -9.76
N SER A 19 -62.08 -8.34 -8.94
CA SER A 19 -60.64 -8.65 -8.86
C SER A 19 -60.40 -10.06 -8.32
N VAL A 20 -61.14 -10.46 -7.27
CA VAL A 20 -61.02 -11.79 -6.67
C VAL A 20 -61.62 -12.87 -7.57
N LEU A 21 -62.79 -12.62 -8.16
CA LEU A 21 -63.40 -13.52 -9.16
C LEU A 21 -62.52 -13.73 -10.39
N THR A 22 -61.85 -12.68 -10.87
CA THR A 22 -60.93 -12.79 -12.01
C THR A 22 -59.68 -13.59 -11.64
N ALA A 23 -59.09 -13.33 -10.47
CA ALA A 23 -57.94 -14.10 -9.99
C ALA A 23 -58.26 -15.59 -9.81
N LEU A 24 -59.37 -15.92 -9.13
CA LEU A 24 -59.79 -17.30 -8.90
C LEU A 24 -60.17 -18.04 -10.20
N LYS A 25 -60.75 -17.34 -11.19
CA LYS A 25 -61.03 -17.93 -12.52
C LYS A 25 -59.77 -18.08 -13.39
N SER A 26 -58.72 -17.32 -13.12
CA SER A 26 -57.45 -17.41 -13.86
C SER A 26 -56.54 -18.56 -13.39
N ASP A 27 -56.77 -19.07 -12.18
CA ASP A 27 -56.06 -20.23 -11.64
C ASP A 27 -56.80 -21.53 -12.02
N THR A 28 -56.18 -22.34 -12.88
CA THR A 28 -56.77 -23.54 -13.48
C THR A 28 -57.10 -24.66 -12.48
N ARG A 29 -56.76 -24.48 -11.20
CA ARG A 29 -57.03 -25.43 -10.11
C ARG A 29 -58.42 -25.29 -9.50
N PHE A 30 -59.18 -24.24 -9.82
CA PHE A 30 -60.48 -23.96 -9.20
C PHE A 30 -61.62 -23.99 -10.23
N GLN A 31 -62.73 -24.65 -9.90
CA GLN A 31 -64.00 -24.42 -10.59
C GLN A 31 -64.82 -23.38 -9.81
N VAL A 32 -65.03 -22.21 -10.43
CA VAL A 32 -65.73 -21.06 -9.82
C VAL A 32 -67.14 -20.92 -10.39
N THR A 33 -68.16 -21.26 -9.61
CA THR A 33 -69.58 -21.06 -9.97
C THR A 33 -70.16 -19.83 -9.27
N ALA A 34 -70.68 -18.89 -10.05
CA ALA A 34 -71.34 -17.69 -9.52
C ALA A 34 -72.79 -18.02 -9.12
N ALA A 35 -73.09 -17.96 -7.82
CA ALA A 35 -74.44 -18.20 -7.31
C ALA A 35 -75.42 -17.09 -7.73
N PRO A 36 -76.67 -17.41 -8.16
CA PRO A 36 -77.71 -16.42 -8.40
C PRO A 36 -78.07 -15.66 -7.12
N SER A 37 -78.32 -14.35 -7.21
CA SER A 37 -78.53 -13.44 -6.08
C SER A 37 -79.89 -13.57 -5.37
N GLY A 38 -80.47 -14.78 -5.28
CA GLY A 38 -81.82 -15.01 -4.80
C GLY A 38 -82.04 -16.34 -4.09
N LYS A 39 -82.31 -16.28 -2.78
CA LYS A 39 -82.75 -17.38 -1.89
C LYS A 39 -81.68 -18.49 -1.73
N SER A 40 -80.73 -18.34 -0.81
CA SER A 40 -80.96 -18.86 0.55
C SER A 40 -80.28 -18.08 1.70
N VAL A 41 -79.24 -17.27 1.43
CA VAL A 41 -78.36 -16.74 2.51
C VAL A 41 -78.89 -15.47 3.21
N LYS A 42 -80.03 -14.91 2.79
CA LYS A 42 -80.64 -13.71 3.41
C LYS A 42 -81.05 -13.89 4.89
N THR A 43 -81.08 -15.13 5.40
CA THR A 43 -81.42 -15.42 6.79
C THR A 43 -80.21 -15.32 7.74
N LEU A 44 -78.99 -15.59 7.24
CA LEU A 44 -77.76 -15.60 8.06
C LEU A 44 -77.31 -14.21 8.53
N ILE A 45 -77.66 -13.14 7.80
CA ILE A 45 -77.19 -11.77 8.06
C ILE A 45 -78.36 -10.85 8.38
N ARG A 46 -78.99 -11.06 9.54
CA ARG A 46 -80.11 -10.23 10.03
C ARG A 46 -79.70 -9.09 10.97
N LYS A 47 -78.65 -8.36 10.59
CA LYS A 47 -78.41 -6.92 10.80
C LYS A 47 -77.13 -6.54 10.03
N LYS A 48 -77.19 -5.45 9.24
CA LYS A 48 -76.10 -4.99 8.33
C LYS A 48 -74.72 -5.04 9.01
N PRO A 49 -73.70 -5.53 8.29
CA PRO A 49 -72.94 -4.65 7.41
C PRO A 49 -73.35 -4.79 5.94
N PRO A 50 -73.12 -3.76 5.11
CA PRO A 50 -73.16 -3.90 3.66
C PRO A 50 -71.90 -4.64 3.16
N ASP A 51 -71.89 -4.98 1.87
CA ASP A 51 -70.68 -5.35 1.11
C ASP A 51 -70.00 -6.68 1.48
N LEU A 52 -70.74 -7.79 1.39
CA LEU A 52 -70.20 -9.15 1.45
C LEU A 52 -70.84 -10.05 0.39
N VAL A 53 -70.02 -10.58 -0.52
CA VAL A 53 -70.43 -11.50 -1.60
C VAL A 53 -69.78 -12.87 -1.40
N LEU A 54 -70.52 -13.90 -1.78
CA LEU A 54 -70.21 -15.32 -1.57
C LEU A 54 -69.88 -15.99 -2.91
N ALA A 55 -68.79 -16.74 -2.95
CA ALA A 55 -68.41 -17.60 -4.06
C ALA A 55 -68.26 -19.05 -3.58
N ASP A 56 -68.65 -19.99 -4.45
CA ASP A 56 -68.51 -21.43 -4.25
C ASP A 56 -67.37 -21.95 -5.15
N LEU A 57 -66.46 -22.71 -4.55
CA LEU A 57 -65.21 -23.16 -5.17
C LEU A 57 -65.10 -24.67 -5.08
N ASN A 58 -65.04 -25.34 -6.24
CA ASN A 58 -64.72 -26.76 -6.34
C ASN A 58 -63.20 -26.97 -6.49
N LEU A 59 -62.64 -27.86 -5.65
CA LEU A 59 -61.21 -28.19 -5.58
C LEU A 59 -60.90 -29.64 -6.05
N PRO A 60 -59.76 -29.88 -6.73
CA PRO A 60 -59.29 -31.22 -7.13
C PRO A 60 -58.37 -31.91 -6.09
N ASP A 61 -58.25 -33.25 -6.21
CA ASP A 61 -57.61 -34.23 -5.29
C ASP A 61 -56.11 -33.98 -4.92
N ARG A 62 -55.72 -32.87 -4.30
CA ARG A 62 -54.37 -32.66 -3.70
C ARG A 62 -54.38 -31.81 -2.43
N GLU A 63 -53.35 -31.98 -1.60
CA GLU A 63 -52.98 -30.99 -0.58
C GLU A 63 -52.76 -29.62 -1.23
N VAL A 64 -53.51 -28.60 -0.78
CA VAL A 64 -53.34 -27.21 -1.22
C VAL A 64 -53.03 -26.33 -0.01
N THR A 65 -51.77 -26.36 0.44
CA THR A 65 -51.21 -25.37 1.39
C THR A 65 -50.62 -24.19 0.61
N ASP A 66 -51.47 -23.52 -0.16
CA ASP A 66 -51.03 -22.51 -1.13
C ASP A 66 -51.60 -21.12 -0.87
N LEU A 67 -50.84 -20.09 -1.25
CA LEU A 67 -51.08 -18.70 -0.85
C LEU A 67 -51.36 -17.86 -2.09
N ILE A 68 -52.64 -17.71 -2.44
CA ILE A 68 -53.05 -16.93 -3.60
C ILE A 68 -52.76 -15.45 -3.35
N ARG A 69 -51.98 -14.83 -4.25
CA ARG A 69 -51.51 -13.46 -4.13
C ARG A 69 -52.18 -12.60 -5.20
N ILE A 70 -53.22 -11.85 -4.81
CA ILE A 70 -54.00 -11.04 -5.74
C ILE A 70 -53.39 -9.63 -5.83
N GLY A 71 -53.33 -9.10 -7.06
CA GLY A 71 -52.56 -7.89 -7.40
C GLY A 71 -52.94 -6.63 -6.62
N THR A 72 -51.96 -5.72 -6.49
CA THR A 72 -52.00 -4.33 -5.97
C THR A 72 -52.56 -4.07 -4.56
N ARG A 73 -53.52 -4.84 -4.03
CA ARG A 73 -54.07 -4.66 -2.66
C ARG A 73 -53.58 -5.67 -1.61
N ASN A 74 -52.67 -6.57 -1.99
CA ASN A 74 -51.95 -7.49 -1.08
C ASN A 74 -52.87 -8.44 -0.27
N ILE A 75 -54.04 -8.77 -0.84
CA ILE A 75 -54.98 -9.74 -0.30
C ILE A 75 -54.32 -11.13 -0.38
N ARG A 76 -54.25 -11.83 0.75
CA ARG A 76 -53.80 -13.22 0.85
C ARG A 76 -54.94 -14.06 1.37
N ILE A 77 -55.27 -15.13 0.65
CA ILE A 77 -56.19 -16.16 1.11
C ILE A 77 -55.37 -17.43 1.31
N LEU A 78 -55.44 -18.00 2.51
CA LEU A 78 -54.83 -19.28 2.84
C LEU A 78 -55.95 -20.29 3.12
N PHE A 79 -55.86 -21.44 2.46
CA PHE A 79 -56.68 -22.61 2.75
C PHE A 79 -55.81 -23.65 3.48
N LEU A 80 -56.39 -24.34 4.46
CA LEU A 80 -55.79 -25.49 5.13
C LEU A 80 -56.77 -26.65 4.99
N ILE A 81 -56.30 -27.74 4.38
CA ILE A 81 -57.08 -28.96 4.15
C ILE A 81 -56.22 -30.11 4.68
N ASP A 82 -56.72 -30.79 5.72
CA ASP A 82 -56.10 -31.98 6.29
C ASP A 82 -56.61 -33.22 5.52
N PRO A 83 -55.72 -34.05 4.93
CA PRO A 83 -56.16 -35.24 4.17
C PRO A 83 -56.62 -36.41 5.04
N ASP A 84 -56.18 -36.51 6.30
CA ASP A 84 -56.29 -37.72 7.11
C ASP A 84 -57.49 -37.71 8.07
N HIS A 85 -58.24 -36.60 8.16
CA HIS A 85 -59.46 -36.52 8.95
C HIS A 85 -60.67 -37.09 8.18
N THR A 86 -61.20 -38.22 8.67
CA THR A 86 -62.33 -38.95 8.06
C THR A 86 -63.71 -38.31 8.24
N ASP A 87 -63.79 -37.13 8.88
CA ASP A 87 -65.06 -36.43 9.12
C ASP A 87 -65.32 -35.35 8.06
N LYS A 88 -66.58 -35.25 7.61
CA LYS A 88 -66.95 -34.48 6.41
C LYS A 88 -67.34 -33.04 6.72
N SER A 89 -66.39 -32.22 7.16
CA SER A 89 -66.62 -30.79 7.44
C SER A 89 -65.55 -29.89 6.80
N PRO A 90 -65.91 -28.76 6.16
CA PRO A 90 -64.94 -27.86 5.52
C PRO A 90 -64.24 -26.92 6.53
N PHE A 91 -62.91 -27.04 6.64
CA PHE A 91 -62.09 -26.22 7.53
C PHE A 91 -61.91 -24.76 7.06
N GLY A 92 -61.59 -23.87 8.00
CA GLY A 92 -61.74 -22.41 7.87
C GLY A 92 -60.81 -21.70 6.88
N CYS A 93 -61.31 -20.59 6.33
CA CYS A 93 -60.62 -19.71 5.38
C CYS A 93 -60.03 -18.47 6.08
N VAL A 94 -58.73 -18.20 5.89
CA VAL A 94 -58.08 -16.98 6.41
C VAL A 94 -57.92 -15.95 5.30
N ILE A 95 -58.74 -14.90 5.33
CA ILE A 95 -58.65 -13.76 4.40
C ILE A 95 -57.88 -12.62 5.07
N LYS A 96 -56.63 -12.40 4.67
CA LYS A 96 -55.86 -11.23 5.08
C LYS A 96 -56.00 -10.12 4.03
N SER A 97 -57.00 -9.27 4.22
CA SER A 97 -57.08 -7.93 3.61
C SER A 97 -57.08 -6.89 4.72
N GLY A 98 -56.18 -5.90 4.64
CA GLY A 98 -56.19 -4.66 5.44
C GLY A 98 -56.75 -4.74 6.87
N SER A 99 -56.12 -5.54 7.75
CA SER A 99 -56.34 -5.65 9.21
C SER A 99 -57.59 -6.37 9.76
N TRP A 100 -58.10 -7.41 9.08
CA TRP A 100 -59.03 -8.39 9.69
C TRP A 100 -58.47 -9.82 9.70
N LEU A 101 -58.82 -10.56 10.75
CA LEU A 101 -58.49 -11.98 10.97
C LEU A 101 -59.70 -12.61 11.68
N MET A 102 -60.45 -13.45 10.98
CA MET A 102 -61.62 -14.13 11.55
C MET A 102 -61.40 -15.64 11.46
N SER A 103 -61.23 -16.26 12.63
CA SER A 103 -61.39 -17.71 12.81
C SER A 103 -62.77 -17.92 13.41
N LEU A 104 -63.61 -18.73 12.74
CA LEU A 104 -64.86 -19.22 13.30
C LEU A 104 -64.57 -20.58 13.97
N PRO A 105 -64.95 -20.80 15.25
CA PRO A 105 -64.85 -22.11 15.87
C PRO A 105 -65.77 -23.12 15.18
N GLU A 106 -65.38 -24.41 15.14
CA GLU A 106 -66.19 -25.52 14.61
C GLU A 106 -67.62 -25.50 15.17
N THR A 107 -67.76 -25.27 16.48
CA THR A 107 -69.06 -25.23 17.17
C THR A 107 -70.02 -24.16 16.65
N LEU A 108 -69.52 -23.10 16.02
CA LEU A 108 -70.34 -22.06 15.39
C LEU A 108 -70.77 -22.45 13.96
N ILE A 109 -70.00 -23.29 13.28
CA ILE A 109 -70.30 -23.81 11.94
C ILE A 109 -71.38 -24.90 12.07
N ASP A 110 -71.22 -25.85 13.00
CA ASP A 110 -72.23 -26.87 13.29
C ASP A 110 -73.58 -26.27 13.75
N HIS A 111 -73.56 -25.15 14.49
CA HIS A 111 -74.77 -24.40 14.86
C HIS A 111 -75.41 -23.63 13.68
N LEU A 112 -74.65 -23.29 12.65
CA LEU A 112 -75.17 -22.65 11.43
C LEU A 112 -75.78 -23.66 10.46
N GLU A 113 -75.30 -24.91 10.45
CA GLU A 113 -75.92 -26.00 9.68
C GLU A 113 -77.16 -26.59 10.36
N SER A 114 -77.21 -26.61 11.69
CA SER A 114 -78.37 -27.05 12.48
C SER A 114 -79.41 -25.94 12.78
N ALA A 115 -79.35 -24.82 12.04
CA ALA A 115 -80.01 -23.55 12.33
C ALA A 115 -81.53 -23.48 12.09
N ASP A 116 -82.28 -24.50 12.52
CA ASP A 116 -83.75 -24.49 12.59
C ASP A 116 -84.30 -24.77 14.01
N ARG A 117 -83.47 -25.13 15.01
CA ARG A 117 -83.99 -25.59 16.32
C ARG A 117 -83.34 -25.10 17.63
N HIS A 118 -82.21 -24.40 17.65
CA HIS A 118 -81.65 -23.85 18.89
C HIS A 118 -81.19 -22.39 18.77
N PRO A 119 -81.29 -21.59 19.85
CA PRO A 119 -80.75 -20.23 19.87
C PRO A 119 -79.22 -20.26 19.80
N LEU A 120 -78.64 -19.27 19.12
CA LEU A 120 -77.19 -19.07 19.02
C LEU A 120 -76.51 -19.14 20.40
N PRO A 121 -75.35 -19.82 20.52
CA PRO A 121 -74.55 -19.79 21.74
C PRO A 121 -74.17 -18.36 22.11
N ASP A 122 -74.03 -18.10 23.41
CA ASP A 122 -73.68 -16.78 23.90
C ASP A 122 -72.30 -16.37 23.35
N LEU A 123 -72.22 -15.22 22.67
CA LEU A 123 -71.00 -14.74 22.01
C LEU A 123 -69.73 -14.75 22.91
N PRO A 124 -69.83 -14.53 24.24
CA PRO A 124 -68.71 -14.65 25.16
C PRO A 124 -68.06 -16.04 25.23
N GLU A 125 -68.77 -17.10 24.86
CA GLU A 125 -68.28 -18.48 24.96
C GLU A 125 -67.36 -18.84 23.77
N ALA A 126 -67.80 -18.52 22.55
CA ALA A 126 -67.01 -18.73 21.32
C ALA A 126 -65.67 -17.98 21.35
N MET A 127 -65.61 -16.79 21.95
CA MET A 127 -64.39 -15.97 22.03
C MET A 127 -63.35 -16.49 23.04
N ILE A 128 -63.71 -17.41 23.94
CA ILE A 128 -62.76 -18.04 24.87
C ILE A 128 -61.91 -19.09 24.16
N HIS A 129 -62.41 -19.68 23.07
CA HIS A 129 -61.68 -20.66 22.26
C HIS A 129 -60.82 -20.00 21.16
N ASN A 130 -60.77 -18.66 21.10
CA ASN A 130 -59.94 -17.95 20.13
C ASN A 130 -58.44 -18.23 20.38
N PRO A 131 -57.63 -18.55 19.35
CA PRO A 131 -56.18 -18.75 19.51
C PRO A 131 -55.40 -17.48 19.85
N LEU A 132 -55.96 -16.28 19.62
CA LEU A 132 -55.35 -15.02 20.03
C LEU A 132 -55.67 -14.70 21.50
N PRO A 133 -54.73 -14.15 22.28
CA PRO A 133 -54.97 -13.61 23.62
C PRO A 133 -56.19 -12.68 23.65
N THR A 134 -57.27 -13.09 24.33
CA THR A 134 -58.59 -12.43 24.30
C THR A 134 -59.13 -12.21 25.71
N PHE A 135 -59.59 -10.99 25.96
CA PHE A 135 -60.25 -10.54 27.20
C PHE A 135 -61.69 -10.15 26.92
N VAL A 136 -62.61 -10.59 27.77
CA VAL A 136 -64.04 -10.24 27.76
C VAL A 136 -64.30 -9.28 28.91
N ILE A 137 -64.68 -8.04 28.60
CA ILE A 137 -64.78 -6.94 29.56
C ILE A 137 -66.22 -6.46 29.61
N THR A 138 -66.78 -6.36 30.82
CA THR A 138 -68.13 -5.85 31.04
C THR A 138 -68.23 -4.34 30.78
N LYS A 139 -69.45 -3.81 30.58
CA LYS A 139 -69.70 -2.35 30.56
C LYS A 139 -69.21 -1.60 31.81
N ARG A 140 -68.91 -2.28 32.92
CA ARG A 140 -68.35 -1.69 34.15
C ARG A 140 -66.81 -1.68 34.18
N GLY A 141 -66.13 -2.08 33.10
CA GLY A 141 -64.66 -2.09 33.02
C GLY A 141 -63.99 -3.27 33.75
N VAL A 142 -64.77 -4.23 34.25
CA VAL A 142 -64.27 -5.45 34.92
C VAL A 142 -64.05 -6.53 33.87
N ILE A 143 -62.89 -7.21 33.93
CA ILE A 143 -62.58 -8.38 33.11
C ILE A 143 -63.44 -9.55 33.61
N SER A 144 -64.43 -9.96 32.82
CA SER A 144 -65.36 -11.05 33.17
C SER A 144 -64.82 -12.43 32.84
N ARG A 145 -64.09 -12.57 31.73
CA ARG A 145 -63.41 -13.80 31.30
C ARG A 145 -62.15 -13.42 30.52
N LEU A 146 -61.15 -14.28 30.54
CA LEU A 146 -59.97 -14.22 29.67
C LEU A 146 -59.68 -15.64 29.19
N ASN A 147 -59.15 -15.79 27.98
CA ASN A 147 -58.85 -17.11 27.42
C ASN A 147 -57.48 -17.64 27.84
N ARG A 148 -57.22 -18.91 27.51
CA ARG A 148 -55.94 -19.58 27.80
C ARG A 148 -54.74 -18.83 27.21
N ALA A 149 -54.83 -18.36 25.97
CA ALA A 149 -53.77 -17.60 25.31
C ALA A 149 -53.47 -16.27 26.04
N ALA A 150 -54.49 -15.60 26.59
CA ALA A 150 -54.31 -14.43 27.44
C ALA A 150 -53.62 -14.78 28.76
N ALA A 151 -54.06 -15.84 29.45
CA ALA A 151 -53.44 -16.30 30.69
C ALA A 151 -51.95 -16.68 30.50
N GLU A 152 -51.63 -17.37 29.41
CA GLU A 152 -50.25 -17.77 29.07
C GLU A 152 -49.37 -16.58 28.67
N LEU A 153 -49.91 -15.57 27.97
CA LEU A 153 -49.15 -14.37 27.59
C LEU A 153 -48.84 -13.48 28.81
N THR A 154 -49.78 -13.32 29.72
CA THR A 154 -49.68 -12.36 30.84
C THR A 154 -49.24 -12.97 32.16
N GLY A 155 -49.42 -14.28 32.34
CA GLY A 155 -49.06 -15.02 33.54
C GLY A 155 -50.13 -14.97 34.65
N TYR A 156 -51.29 -14.35 34.38
CA TYR A 156 -52.35 -14.20 35.38
C TYR A 156 -53.47 -15.24 35.19
N PRO A 157 -53.85 -15.98 36.24
CA PRO A 157 -54.84 -17.06 36.14
C PRO A 157 -56.27 -16.54 35.90
N GLN A 158 -57.06 -17.38 35.22
CA GLN A 158 -58.48 -17.15 34.96
C GLN A 158 -59.27 -17.16 36.27
N GLY A 159 -59.85 -16.02 36.66
CA GLY A 159 -60.72 -15.91 37.85
C GLY A 159 -60.41 -14.75 38.81
N ALA A 160 -59.29 -14.03 38.62
CA ALA A 160 -59.05 -12.79 39.36
C ALA A 160 -60.05 -11.70 38.92
N ALA A 161 -60.87 -11.20 39.84
CA ALA A 161 -61.89 -10.18 39.59
C ALA A 161 -61.28 -8.76 39.46
N LEU A 162 -60.36 -8.60 38.52
CA LEU A 162 -59.62 -7.37 38.28
C LEU A 162 -60.38 -6.44 37.32
N THR A 163 -60.30 -5.14 37.60
CA THR A 163 -60.60 -4.11 36.60
C THR A 163 -59.54 -4.10 35.51
N LEU A 164 -59.91 -3.63 34.32
CA LEU A 164 -58.98 -3.46 33.21
C LEU A 164 -57.80 -2.54 33.57
N ASP A 165 -58.04 -1.53 34.43
CA ASP A 165 -57.01 -0.61 34.89
C ASP A 165 -55.98 -1.27 35.80
N GLU A 166 -56.42 -2.08 36.78
CA GLU A 166 -55.52 -2.86 37.65
C GLU A 166 -54.68 -3.86 36.83
N TYR A 167 -55.29 -4.46 35.80
CA TYR A 167 -54.61 -5.37 34.89
C TYR A 167 -53.52 -4.69 34.04
N MET A 168 -53.77 -3.45 33.60
CA MET A 168 -52.80 -2.64 32.87
C MET A 168 -51.64 -2.15 33.77
N ASP A 169 -51.92 -1.84 35.03
CA ASP A 169 -50.88 -1.50 36.01
C ASP A 169 -49.94 -2.69 36.31
N LEU A 170 -50.45 -3.92 36.26
CA LEU A 170 -49.62 -5.14 36.38
C LEU A 170 -48.74 -5.37 35.14
N LEU A 171 -49.29 -5.15 33.93
CA LEU A 171 -48.59 -5.41 32.67
C LEU A 171 -47.62 -4.30 32.24
N ILE A 172 -47.77 -3.07 32.71
CA ILE A 172 -46.91 -1.94 32.34
C ILE A 172 -46.17 -1.46 33.58
N THR A 173 -44.87 -1.74 33.68
CA THR A 173 -44.06 -1.41 34.87
C THR A 173 -43.72 0.08 34.99
N GLU A 174 -43.66 0.82 33.88
CA GLU A 174 -43.26 2.23 33.88
C GLU A 174 -44.45 3.20 34.13
N PRO A 175 -44.41 4.07 35.16
CA PRO A 175 -45.52 4.96 35.49
C PRO A 175 -45.93 5.94 34.37
N ALA A 176 -44.96 6.43 33.59
CA ALA A 176 -45.23 7.31 32.46
C ALA A 176 -45.96 6.58 31.32
N ALA A 177 -45.58 5.32 31.06
CA ALA A 177 -46.23 4.47 30.07
C ALA A 177 -47.66 4.10 30.49
N ARG A 178 -47.91 3.78 31.78
CA ARG A 178 -49.27 3.52 32.31
C ARG A 178 -50.26 4.64 31.99
N LYS A 179 -49.89 5.89 32.30
CA LYS A 179 -50.75 7.07 32.07
C LYS A 179 -51.08 7.27 30.59
N LYS A 180 -50.10 7.07 29.71
CA LYS A 180 -50.28 7.12 28.25
C LYS A 180 -51.19 5.99 27.77
N ALA A 181 -50.92 4.77 28.23
CA ALA A 181 -51.64 3.57 27.83
C ALA A 181 -53.12 3.61 28.25
N ARG A 182 -53.41 4.01 29.48
CA ARG A 182 -54.77 4.18 30.01
C ARG A 182 -55.58 5.22 29.23
N LYS A 183 -54.95 6.31 28.77
CA LYS A 183 -55.58 7.28 27.87
C LYS A 183 -55.91 6.65 26.52
N GLN A 184 -54.95 6.00 25.86
CA GLN A 184 -55.15 5.35 24.56
C GLN A 184 -56.24 4.27 24.64
N LEU A 185 -56.24 3.45 25.69
CA LEU A 185 -57.23 2.39 25.90
C LEU A 185 -58.65 2.95 26.11
N ASN A 186 -58.80 4.02 26.88
CA ASN A 186 -60.09 4.71 27.04
C ASN A 186 -60.57 5.37 25.74
N ASP A 187 -59.66 5.94 24.95
CA ASP A 187 -59.98 6.48 23.63
C ASP A 187 -60.40 5.35 22.64
N LEU A 188 -59.74 4.18 22.67
CA LEU A 188 -60.14 2.99 21.89
C LEU A 188 -61.50 2.43 22.31
N LEU A 189 -61.76 2.29 23.61
CA LEU A 189 -63.05 1.82 24.15
C LEU A 189 -64.18 2.82 23.88
N ALA A 190 -63.87 4.10 23.70
CA ALA A 190 -64.80 5.12 23.24
C ALA A 190 -64.99 5.13 21.70
N GLY A 191 -64.36 4.19 20.97
CA GLY A 191 -64.46 4.09 19.51
C GLY A 191 -63.67 5.15 18.74
N LYS A 192 -62.75 5.88 19.38
CA LYS A 192 -61.91 6.88 18.70
C LYS A 192 -60.72 6.23 18.01
N GLU A 193 -60.30 6.83 16.92
CA GLU A 193 -59.08 6.44 16.21
C GLU A 193 -57.85 6.95 16.98
N THR A 194 -57.06 6.02 17.50
CA THR A 194 -55.84 6.29 18.29
C THR A 194 -54.86 5.13 18.14
N ASN A 195 -53.61 5.32 18.56
CA ASN A 195 -52.56 4.30 18.41
C ASN A 195 -52.91 3.07 19.26
N ARG A 196 -52.95 1.90 18.59
CA ARG A 196 -53.30 0.58 19.11
C ARG A 196 -52.10 -0.21 19.64
N GLU A 197 -50.89 0.32 19.57
CA GLU A 197 -49.67 -0.42 19.94
C GLU A 197 -49.13 -0.03 21.32
N PHE A 198 -48.74 -1.05 22.09
CA PHE A 198 -48.34 -0.94 23.50
C PHE A 198 -47.20 -1.91 23.81
N SER A 199 -46.35 -1.55 24.76
CA SER A 199 -45.35 -2.46 25.33
C SER A 199 -45.87 -3.01 26.65
N ILE A 200 -45.95 -4.34 26.77
CA ILE A 200 -46.31 -5.04 28.02
C ILE A 200 -45.17 -5.92 28.49
N LEU A 201 -45.07 -6.13 29.81
CA LEU A 201 -44.28 -7.19 30.41
C LEU A 201 -45.09 -8.49 30.34
N ALA A 202 -44.57 -9.49 29.63
CA ALA A 202 -45.19 -10.80 29.51
C ALA A 202 -44.78 -11.76 30.64
N ALA A 203 -45.47 -12.89 30.76
CA ALA A 203 -45.23 -13.92 31.77
C ALA A 203 -43.78 -14.45 31.80
N ASP A 204 -43.09 -14.41 30.66
CA ASP A 204 -41.69 -14.82 30.50
C ASP A 204 -40.67 -13.76 30.98
N GLY A 205 -41.15 -12.67 31.58
CA GLY A 205 -40.33 -11.56 32.08
C GLY A 205 -39.78 -10.65 30.97
N ARG A 206 -40.24 -10.78 29.72
CA ARG A 206 -39.79 -9.96 28.59
C ARG A 206 -40.81 -8.89 28.22
N THR A 207 -40.32 -7.74 27.79
CA THR A 207 -41.17 -6.72 27.18
C THR A 207 -41.56 -7.15 25.77
N LYS A 208 -42.85 -7.32 25.52
CA LYS A 208 -43.44 -7.62 24.21
C LYS A 208 -44.19 -6.41 23.67
N ILE A 209 -44.13 -6.20 22.36
CA ILE A 209 -44.94 -5.19 21.67
C ILE A 209 -46.22 -5.86 21.20
N ILE A 210 -47.36 -5.34 21.62
CA ILE A 210 -48.70 -5.84 21.28
C ILE A 210 -49.53 -4.77 20.57
N GLU A 211 -50.41 -5.20 19.67
CA GLU A 211 -51.47 -4.39 19.09
C GLU A 211 -52.83 -4.79 19.69
N LEU A 212 -53.57 -3.81 20.18
CA LEU A 212 -54.90 -3.93 20.78
C LEU A 212 -56.00 -3.81 19.71
N MET A 213 -56.80 -4.86 19.56
CA MET A 213 -58.03 -4.85 18.76
C MET A 213 -59.25 -4.89 19.69
N VAL A 214 -60.16 -3.93 19.55
CA VAL A 214 -61.33 -3.77 20.42
C VAL A 214 -62.62 -3.98 19.63
N THR A 215 -63.49 -4.88 20.10
CA THR A 215 -64.77 -5.20 19.47
C THR A 215 -65.92 -5.01 20.46
N HIS A 216 -66.89 -4.17 20.12
CA HIS A 216 -68.01 -3.82 21.00
C HIS A 216 -69.15 -4.85 20.89
N TYR A 217 -69.82 -5.18 22.00
CA TYR A 217 -71.02 -6.02 22.00
C TYR A 217 -72.06 -5.55 23.02
N SER A 218 -73.25 -6.17 23.02
CA SER A 218 -74.39 -5.77 23.85
C SER A 218 -74.11 -5.74 25.36
N GLY A 219 -73.18 -6.57 25.86
CA GLY A 219 -72.78 -6.68 27.27
C GLY A 219 -71.48 -5.97 27.66
N GLY A 220 -70.71 -5.45 26.69
CA GLY A 220 -69.38 -4.87 26.97
C GLY A 220 -68.46 -4.82 25.74
N TYR A 221 -67.19 -5.18 25.94
CA TYR A 221 -66.13 -5.12 24.92
C TYR A 221 -65.29 -6.40 24.94
N TYR A 222 -64.85 -6.86 23.77
CA TYR A 222 -63.75 -7.81 23.63
C TYR A 222 -62.46 -7.04 23.34
N ILE A 223 -61.37 -7.48 23.93
CA ILE A 223 -60.03 -6.99 23.62
C ILE A 223 -59.15 -8.17 23.20
N GLN A 224 -58.57 -8.10 22.01
CA GLN A 224 -57.62 -9.08 21.49
C GLN A 224 -56.22 -8.47 21.39
N LEU A 225 -55.18 -9.23 21.75
CA LEU A 225 -53.79 -8.80 21.65
C LEU A 225 -53.09 -9.54 20.51
N LEU A 226 -52.48 -8.81 19.59
CA LEU A 226 -51.62 -9.36 18.53
C LEU A 226 -50.16 -9.01 18.81
N GLU A 227 -49.29 -10.01 18.97
CA GLU A 227 -47.85 -9.77 19.19
C GLU A 227 -47.15 -9.30 17.90
N LYS A 228 -46.41 -8.19 18.01
CA LYS A 228 -45.60 -7.56 16.93
C LYS A 228 -44.10 -7.52 17.24
N THR A 229 -43.65 -8.09 18.35
CA THR A 229 -42.23 -8.04 18.81
C THR A 229 -41.23 -8.44 17.72
N ASP A 230 -41.50 -9.55 17.01
CA ASP A 230 -40.62 -10.10 15.97
C ASP A 230 -40.49 -9.22 14.73
N TYR A 231 -41.59 -8.54 14.35
CA TYR A 231 -41.63 -7.63 13.21
C TYR A 231 -40.68 -6.44 13.46
N TYR A 232 -40.82 -5.79 14.61
CA TYR A 232 -40.00 -4.63 14.99
C TYR A 232 -38.52 -4.97 15.20
N GLN A 233 -38.21 -6.18 15.67
CA GLN A 233 -36.81 -6.65 15.79
C GLN A 233 -36.16 -6.88 14.41
N ALA A 234 -36.88 -7.46 13.45
CA ALA A 234 -36.39 -7.67 12.10
C ALA A 234 -36.18 -6.32 11.37
N GLU A 235 -37.14 -5.39 11.49
CA GLU A 235 -37.08 -4.07 10.86
C GLU A 235 -35.91 -3.22 11.40
N ASN A 236 -35.74 -3.12 12.72
CA ASN A 236 -34.59 -2.43 13.33
C ASN A 236 -33.23 -3.07 12.95
N THR A 237 -33.17 -4.39 12.80
CA THR A 237 -31.94 -5.10 12.42
C THR A 237 -31.55 -4.75 10.98
N LEU A 238 -32.53 -4.76 10.07
CA LEU A 238 -32.35 -4.39 8.67
C LEU A 238 -31.94 -2.91 8.54
N GLU A 239 -32.60 -2.02 9.28
CA GLU A 239 -32.29 -0.60 9.25
C GLU A 239 -30.89 -0.28 9.81
N ARG A 240 -30.50 -0.88 10.94
CA ARG A 240 -29.13 -0.76 11.47
C ARG A 240 -28.08 -1.31 10.50
N GLY A 241 -28.35 -2.45 9.86
CA GLY A 241 -27.47 -3.01 8.83
C GLY A 241 -27.29 -2.05 7.65
N ARG A 242 -28.39 -1.49 7.14
CA ARG A 242 -28.41 -0.52 6.04
C ARG A 242 -27.63 0.75 6.39
N LEU A 243 -27.91 1.37 7.54
CA LEU A 243 -27.24 2.58 8.00
C LEU A 243 -25.71 2.42 8.09
N LEU A 244 -25.25 1.29 8.61
CA LEU A 244 -23.82 1.05 8.80
C LEU A 244 -23.10 0.72 7.48
N LEU A 245 -23.73 -0.03 6.58
CA LEU A 245 -23.22 -0.22 5.21
C LEU A 245 -23.09 1.11 4.46
N THR A 246 -24.09 2.01 4.57
CA THR A 246 -24.03 3.36 4.01
C THR A 246 -22.86 4.16 4.59
N ALA A 247 -22.69 4.15 5.93
CA ALA A 247 -21.61 4.89 6.58
C ALA A 247 -20.20 4.41 6.17
N LEU A 248 -19.99 3.09 6.02
CA LEU A 248 -18.73 2.51 5.52
C LEU A 248 -18.43 2.96 4.09
N ILE A 249 -19.39 2.80 3.19
CA ILE A 249 -19.24 3.16 1.77
C ILE A 249 -18.99 4.68 1.59
N ASP A 250 -19.60 5.52 2.44
CA ASP A 250 -19.40 6.98 2.45
C ASP A 250 -18.03 7.44 2.99
N SER A 251 -17.38 6.62 3.81
CA SER A 251 -16.05 6.92 4.38
C SER A 251 -14.90 6.68 3.39
N LEU A 252 -15.16 5.91 2.32
CA LEU A 252 -14.15 5.59 1.32
C LEU A 252 -13.91 6.79 0.38
N PRO A 253 -12.65 7.12 0.05
CA PRO A 253 -12.34 8.23 -0.86
C PRO A 253 -12.63 7.89 -2.33
N ASP A 254 -12.72 6.60 -2.67
CA ASP A 254 -13.02 6.13 -4.02
C ASP A 254 -14.48 6.42 -4.41
N HIS A 255 -14.73 6.71 -5.68
CA HIS A 255 -16.08 6.95 -6.19
C HIS A 255 -16.78 5.60 -6.40
N ILE A 256 -17.67 5.24 -5.48
CA ILE A 256 -18.43 3.99 -5.50
C ILE A 256 -19.87 4.28 -5.92
N TYR A 257 -20.39 3.50 -6.87
CA TYR A 257 -21.75 3.59 -7.38
C TYR A 257 -22.32 2.21 -7.73
N ILE A 258 -23.64 2.11 -7.73
CA ILE A 258 -24.41 0.94 -8.17
C ILE A 258 -25.40 1.42 -9.22
N LYS A 259 -25.50 0.70 -10.35
CA LYS A 259 -26.49 0.93 -11.40
C LYS A 259 -27.35 -0.30 -11.63
N ASP A 260 -28.56 -0.10 -12.13
CA ASP A 260 -29.45 -1.17 -12.60
C ASP A 260 -29.10 -1.67 -14.01
N SER A 261 -29.87 -2.64 -14.51
CA SER A 261 -29.77 -3.17 -15.87
C SER A 261 -30.14 -2.17 -16.99
N GLN A 262 -30.64 -0.98 -16.65
CA GLN A 262 -30.85 0.14 -17.58
C GLN A 262 -29.70 1.18 -17.53
N SER A 263 -28.61 0.91 -16.80
CA SER A 263 -27.52 1.87 -16.53
C SER A 263 -27.97 3.13 -15.77
N ARG A 264 -29.02 3.03 -14.94
CA ARG A 264 -29.47 4.12 -14.05
C ARG A 264 -28.87 3.95 -12.65
N PHE A 265 -28.45 5.04 -12.02
CA PHE A 265 -27.87 5.00 -10.67
C PHE A 265 -28.93 4.59 -9.63
N VAL A 266 -28.64 3.53 -8.86
CA VAL A 266 -29.47 3.01 -7.76
C VAL A 266 -28.91 3.43 -6.40
N ALA A 267 -27.58 3.48 -6.28
CA ALA A 267 -26.87 3.99 -5.10
C ALA A 267 -25.55 4.65 -5.50
N CYS A 268 -25.08 5.61 -4.71
CA CYS A 268 -23.74 6.18 -4.84
C CYS A 268 -23.25 6.73 -3.50
N ASN A 269 -21.94 6.74 -3.28
CA ASN A 269 -21.34 7.26 -2.05
C ASN A 269 -21.10 8.78 -2.12
N LYS A 270 -20.87 9.41 -0.96
CA LYS A 270 -20.53 10.85 -0.87
C LYS A 270 -19.36 11.28 -1.74
N ALA A 271 -18.37 10.42 -1.98
CA ALA A 271 -17.28 10.72 -2.91
C ALA A 271 -17.80 10.86 -4.35
N SER A 272 -18.65 9.95 -4.82
CA SER A 272 -19.33 10.03 -6.12
C SER A 272 -20.21 11.28 -6.23
N ILE A 273 -21.03 11.59 -5.21
CA ILE A 273 -21.92 12.77 -5.19
C ILE A 273 -21.12 14.07 -5.41
N ARG A 274 -20.00 14.24 -4.68
CA ARG A 274 -19.10 15.38 -4.87
C ARG A 274 -18.44 15.42 -6.25
N SER A 275 -18.13 14.26 -6.85
CA SER A 275 -17.51 14.14 -8.18
C SER A 275 -18.41 14.69 -9.29
N PHE A 276 -19.72 14.43 -9.20
CA PHE A 276 -20.73 15.00 -10.10
C PHE A 276 -21.09 16.47 -9.79
N GLY A 277 -20.42 17.10 -8.82
CA GLY A 277 -20.73 18.47 -8.37
C GLY A 277 -22.11 18.60 -7.72
N LYS A 278 -22.64 17.51 -7.13
CA LYS A 278 -23.98 17.45 -6.55
C LYS A 278 -23.98 17.57 -5.03
N THR A 279 -25.16 17.89 -4.48
CA THR A 279 -25.33 18.13 -3.04
C THR A 279 -26.04 16.98 -2.32
N SER A 280 -26.95 16.26 -3.00
CA SER A 280 -27.59 15.05 -2.48
C SER A 280 -27.50 13.87 -3.46
N ALA A 281 -27.81 12.66 -2.97
CA ALA A 281 -27.91 11.48 -3.81
C ALA A 281 -29.13 11.56 -4.75
N ASP A 282 -30.21 12.20 -4.33
CA ASP A 282 -31.49 12.31 -5.07
C ASP A 282 -31.32 13.07 -6.40
N GLU A 283 -30.29 13.92 -6.52
CA GLU A 283 -29.92 14.54 -7.78
C GLU A 283 -29.36 13.56 -8.83
N ILE A 284 -28.96 12.36 -8.41
CA ILE A 284 -28.22 11.34 -9.19
C ILE A 284 -29.05 10.06 -9.35
N ILE A 285 -29.72 9.59 -8.28
CA ILE A 285 -30.49 8.33 -8.30
C ILE A 285 -31.60 8.39 -9.37
N GLY A 286 -31.79 7.27 -10.07
CA GLY A 286 -32.75 7.11 -11.18
C GLY A 286 -32.28 7.64 -12.55
N LYS A 287 -31.22 8.46 -12.59
CA LYS A 287 -30.67 9.01 -13.85
C LYS A 287 -29.58 8.10 -14.42
N SER A 288 -29.34 8.21 -15.72
CA SER A 288 -28.22 7.54 -16.42
C SER A 288 -27.03 8.50 -16.63
N ASP A 289 -25.86 8.00 -17.01
CA ASP A 289 -24.72 8.87 -17.36
C ASP A 289 -25.06 9.84 -18.51
N LEU A 290 -25.97 9.44 -19.40
CA LEU A 290 -26.43 10.24 -20.55
C LEU A 290 -27.18 11.52 -20.12
N GLU A 291 -27.71 11.52 -18.90
CA GLU A 291 -28.45 12.63 -18.28
C GLU A 291 -27.56 13.47 -17.34
N LEU A 292 -26.45 12.90 -16.87
CA LEU A 292 -25.57 13.49 -15.85
C LEU A 292 -24.22 14.01 -16.39
N LEU A 293 -23.74 13.48 -17.52
CA LEU A 293 -22.43 13.79 -18.11
C LEU A 293 -22.55 14.26 -19.57
N PRO A 294 -21.59 15.06 -20.08
CA PRO A 294 -21.58 15.50 -21.47
C PRO A 294 -21.65 14.31 -22.45
N PRO A 295 -22.38 14.39 -23.59
CA PRO A 295 -22.59 13.26 -24.49
C PRO A 295 -21.32 12.57 -25.02
N ARG A 296 -20.19 13.30 -25.12
CA ARG A 296 -18.88 12.75 -25.49
C ARG A 296 -18.30 11.80 -24.43
N GLN A 297 -18.59 12.02 -23.15
CA GLN A 297 -18.13 11.20 -22.03
C GLN A 297 -19.14 10.09 -21.67
N ALA A 298 -20.44 10.39 -21.73
CA ALA A 298 -21.50 9.47 -21.36
C ALA A 298 -21.69 8.30 -22.35
N ARG A 299 -21.64 8.56 -23.67
CA ARG A 299 -21.91 7.53 -24.70
C ARG A 299 -20.93 6.35 -24.68
N PRO A 300 -19.61 6.53 -24.48
CA PRO A 300 -18.68 5.41 -24.29
C PRO A 300 -19.00 4.56 -23.03
N LEU A 301 -19.26 5.21 -21.90
CA LEU A 301 -19.57 4.54 -20.62
C LEU A 301 -20.82 3.67 -20.74
N TYR A 302 -21.91 4.23 -21.28
CA TYR A 302 -23.17 3.53 -21.50
C TYR A 302 -22.99 2.32 -22.45
N ARG A 303 -22.26 2.48 -23.56
CA ARG A 303 -22.00 1.36 -24.50
C ARG A 303 -21.16 0.23 -23.88
N GLU A 304 -20.26 0.57 -22.96
CA GLU A 304 -19.43 -0.41 -22.24
C GLU A 304 -20.25 -1.18 -21.20
N GLU A 305 -21.11 -0.49 -20.46
CA GLU A 305 -22.02 -1.10 -19.47
C GLU A 305 -23.05 -2.01 -20.12
N GLN A 306 -23.68 -1.58 -21.22
CA GLN A 306 -24.64 -2.40 -21.96
C GLN A 306 -24.00 -3.67 -22.53
N ARG A 307 -22.71 -3.64 -22.91
CA ARG A 307 -21.95 -4.84 -23.29
C ARG A 307 -21.68 -5.77 -22.11
N LEU A 308 -21.39 -5.22 -20.93
CA LEU A 308 -21.21 -5.99 -19.69
C LEU A 308 -22.51 -6.71 -19.29
N ILE A 309 -23.65 -6.01 -19.33
CA ILE A 309 -24.98 -6.56 -19.03
C ILE A 309 -25.34 -7.69 -20.00
N GLN A 310 -25.08 -7.52 -21.31
CA GLN A 310 -25.42 -8.52 -22.33
C GLN A 310 -24.50 -9.75 -22.35
N LYS A 311 -23.21 -9.61 -21.99
CA LYS A 311 -22.23 -10.72 -22.07
C LYS A 311 -21.89 -11.40 -20.74
N GLY A 312 -22.26 -10.84 -19.58
CA GLY A 312 -21.92 -11.42 -18.28
C GLY A 312 -20.40 -11.55 -18.05
N GLY A 313 -19.63 -10.56 -18.54
CA GLY A 313 -18.16 -10.62 -18.58
C GLY A 313 -17.48 -10.41 -17.21
N PRO A 314 -16.18 -10.77 -17.10
CA PRO A 314 -15.42 -10.72 -15.84
C PRO A 314 -15.19 -9.30 -15.31
N VAL A 315 -14.71 -9.21 -14.06
CA VAL A 315 -14.30 -7.95 -13.42
C VAL A 315 -13.22 -7.27 -14.25
N MET A 316 -13.56 -6.11 -14.82
CA MET A 316 -12.65 -5.32 -15.64
C MET A 316 -12.10 -4.15 -14.83
N SER A 317 -10.83 -4.24 -14.42
CA SER A 317 -10.04 -3.12 -13.90
C SER A 317 -9.24 -2.49 -15.04
N ARG A 318 -9.54 -1.23 -15.41
CA ARG A 318 -8.81 -0.52 -16.48
C ARG A 318 -8.40 0.88 -16.03
N VAL A 319 -7.15 1.24 -16.32
CA VAL A 319 -6.68 2.63 -16.25
C VAL A 319 -7.24 3.42 -17.44
N ILE A 320 -7.96 4.48 -17.17
CA ILE A 320 -8.41 5.48 -18.14
C ILE A 320 -7.76 6.83 -17.85
N SER A 321 -7.62 7.67 -18.86
CA SER A 321 -7.19 9.06 -18.73
C SER A 321 -8.23 10.02 -19.32
N SER A 322 -8.23 11.23 -18.77
CA SER A 322 -8.82 12.42 -19.36
C SER A 322 -8.19 12.75 -20.73
N GLN A 323 -8.90 13.50 -21.59
CA GLN A 323 -8.44 13.77 -22.97
C GLN A 323 -7.14 14.59 -23.02
N ASP A 324 -6.95 15.46 -22.03
CA ASP A 324 -5.78 16.27 -21.74
C ASP A 324 -4.71 15.54 -20.89
N LYS A 325 -4.97 14.29 -20.49
CA LYS A 325 -4.10 13.42 -19.66
C LYS A 325 -3.69 14.00 -18.29
N THR A 326 -4.37 15.04 -17.81
CA THR A 326 -4.11 15.65 -16.50
C THR A 326 -4.62 14.79 -15.34
N ARG A 327 -5.73 14.07 -15.57
CA ARG A 327 -6.31 13.10 -14.64
C ARG A 327 -6.29 11.67 -15.17
N TRP A 328 -5.98 10.74 -14.28
CA TRP A 328 -5.95 9.29 -14.49
C TRP A 328 -6.83 8.60 -13.46
N SER A 329 -7.64 7.64 -13.90
CA SER A 329 -8.53 6.88 -13.00
C SER A 329 -8.43 5.39 -13.26
N LEU A 330 -8.32 4.61 -12.19
CA LEU A 330 -8.53 3.16 -12.22
C LEU A 330 -10.03 2.90 -12.05
N VAL A 331 -10.66 2.33 -13.07
CA VAL A 331 -12.09 2.00 -13.07
C VAL A 331 -12.25 0.48 -13.00
N THR A 332 -12.98 0.01 -12.00
CA THR A 332 -13.38 -1.39 -11.82
C THR A 332 -14.90 -1.48 -11.93
N LYS A 333 -15.40 -2.38 -12.78
CA LYS A 333 -16.84 -2.68 -12.91
C LYS A 333 -17.09 -4.16 -12.59
N ILE A 334 -18.07 -4.41 -11.72
CA ILE A 334 -18.43 -5.74 -11.19
C ILE A 334 -19.94 -5.96 -11.44
N PRO A 335 -20.34 -6.91 -12.32
CA PRO A 335 -21.74 -7.27 -12.48
C PRO A 335 -22.22 -8.13 -11.29
N VAL A 336 -23.43 -7.84 -10.80
CA VAL A 336 -24.17 -8.63 -9.81
C VAL A 336 -25.31 -9.32 -10.53
N GLN A 337 -25.44 -10.64 -10.35
CA GLN A 337 -26.42 -11.46 -11.08
C GLN A 337 -27.57 -11.92 -10.17
N ASP A 338 -28.76 -12.05 -10.76
CA ASP A 338 -29.93 -12.68 -10.15
C ASP A 338 -29.76 -14.21 -10.06
N THR A 339 -30.71 -14.89 -9.40
CA THR A 339 -30.71 -16.37 -9.26
C THR A 339 -30.89 -17.12 -10.59
N GLN A 340 -31.12 -16.42 -11.70
CA GLN A 340 -31.22 -16.96 -13.05
C GLN A 340 -29.99 -16.58 -13.92
N GLY A 341 -28.96 -15.98 -13.33
CA GLY A 341 -27.70 -15.62 -13.99
C GLY A 341 -27.73 -14.32 -14.80
N ARG A 342 -28.82 -13.55 -14.76
CA ARG A 342 -28.91 -12.26 -15.47
C ARG A 342 -28.33 -11.14 -14.61
N VAL A 343 -27.64 -10.18 -15.22
CA VAL A 343 -27.08 -9.03 -14.50
C VAL A 343 -28.21 -8.12 -14.01
N GLU A 344 -28.41 -8.06 -12.70
CA GLU A 344 -29.40 -7.20 -12.02
C GLU A 344 -28.81 -5.81 -11.76
N TYR A 345 -27.54 -5.76 -11.30
CA TYR A 345 -26.82 -4.51 -11.02
C TYR A 345 -25.39 -4.51 -11.57
N ILE A 346 -24.82 -3.31 -11.74
CA ILE A 346 -23.38 -3.09 -11.91
C ILE A 346 -22.88 -2.27 -10.72
N ILE A 347 -21.90 -2.79 -9.98
CA ILE A 347 -21.12 -2.01 -9.02
C ILE A 347 -19.91 -1.42 -9.75
N GLY A 348 -19.74 -0.12 -9.67
CA GLY A 348 -18.59 0.60 -10.21
C GLY A 348 -17.76 1.26 -9.12
N ILE A 349 -16.43 1.16 -9.25
CA ILE A 349 -15.45 1.81 -8.37
C ILE A 349 -14.49 2.59 -9.27
N ASN A 350 -14.42 3.91 -9.10
CA ASN A 350 -13.42 4.75 -9.77
C ASN A 350 -12.46 5.33 -8.71
N ARG A 351 -11.18 4.98 -8.78
CA ARG A 351 -10.10 5.55 -7.97
C ARG A 351 -9.28 6.54 -8.80
N ASP A 352 -8.98 7.72 -8.27
CA ASP A 352 -7.99 8.62 -8.87
C ASP A 352 -6.57 8.07 -8.62
N ILE A 353 -5.77 7.97 -9.69
CA ILE A 353 -4.37 7.52 -9.66
C ILE A 353 -3.41 8.53 -10.31
N SER A 354 -3.86 9.78 -10.48
CA SER A 354 -3.13 10.82 -11.22
C SER A 354 -1.75 11.10 -10.61
N GLN A 355 -1.64 11.13 -9.28
CA GLN A 355 -0.36 11.33 -8.59
C GLN A 355 0.65 10.24 -8.94
N ILE A 356 0.23 8.97 -8.95
CA ILE A 356 1.07 7.81 -9.29
C ILE A 356 1.54 7.91 -10.75
N LYS A 357 0.62 8.21 -11.67
CA LYS A 357 0.94 8.32 -13.11
C LYS A 357 1.83 9.52 -13.43
N ASN A 358 1.67 10.64 -12.75
CA ASN A 358 2.53 11.81 -12.94
C ASN A 358 3.97 11.55 -12.46
N SER A 359 4.14 10.85 -11.32
CA SER A 359 5.47 10.41 -10.85
C SER A 359 6.14 9.41 -11.81
N GLU A 360 5.37 8.46 -12.36
CA GLU A 360 5.87 7.48 -13.36
C GLU A 360 6.35 8.17 -14.65
N ILE A 361 5.59 9.15 -15.14
CA ILE A 361 5.96 9.95 -16.34
C ILE A 361 7.21 10.80 -16.07
N ALA A 362 7.31 11.43 -14.90
CA ALA A 362 8.47 12.25 -14.53
C ALA A 362 9.76 11.41 -14.44
N LEU A 363 9.68 10.24 -13.79
CA LEU A 363 10.81 9.31 -13.68
C LEU A 363 11.28 8.81 -15.05
N ARG A 364 10.34 8.46 -15.94
CA ARG A 364 10.66 8.03 -17.30
C ARG A 364 11.35 9.13 -18.10
N LYS A 365 10.87 10.38 -18.01
CA LYS A 365 11.48 11.53 -18.69
C LYS A 365 12.92 11.75 -18.22
N ALA A 366 13.16 11.73 -16.90
CA ALA A 366 14.51 11.90 -16.33
C ALA A 366 15.48 10.79 -16.76
N ARG A 367 15.01 9.54 -16.87
CA ARG A 367 15.80 8.42 -17.39
C ARG A 367 16.16 8.62 -18.87
N ASP A 368 15.18 8.97 -19.71
CA ASP A 368 15.38 9.10 -21.15
C ASP A 368 16.33 10.30 -21.48
N GLU A 369 16.29 11.37 -20.68
CA GLU A 369 17.28 12.47 -20.70
C GLU A 369 18.69 12.00 -20.30
N LEU A 370 18.81 11.17 -19.25
CA LEU A 370 20.09 10.63 -18.78
C LEU A 370 20.72 9.68 -19.81
N GLU A 371 19.94 8.76 -20.39
CA GLU A 371 20.39 7.83 -21.44
C GLU A 371 20.94 8.59 -22.67
N THR A 372 20.29 9.69 -23.05
CA THR A 372 20.74 10.55 -24.16
C THR A 372 22.10 11.18 -23.85
N ARG A 373 22.26 11.80 -22.67
CA ARG A 373 23.52 12.43 -22.24
C ARG A 373 24.67 11.44 -22.10
N VAL A 374 24.40 10.23 -21.61
CA VAL A 374 25.39 9.14 -21.53
C VAL A 374 25.83 8.70 -22.93
N ARG A 375 24.90 8.55 -23.88
CA ARG A 375 25.21 8.16 -25.27
C ARG A 375 26.09 9.20 -25.97
N GLU A 376 25.76 10.49 -25.85
CA GLU A 376 26.56 11.60 -26.39
C GLU A 376 27.98 11.60 -25.82
N ARG A 377 28.12 11.57 -24.48
CA ARG A 377 29.44 11.62 -23.83
C ARG A 377 30.31 10.40 -24.16
N THR A 378 29.70 9.23 -24.34
CA THR A 378 30.39 8.01 -24.77
C THR A 378 30.91 8.10 -26.20
N ALA A 379 30.19 8.80 -27.10
CA ALA A 379 30.63 9.01 -28.48
C ALA A 379 31.85 9.94 -28.56
N ASP A 380 31.85 11.04 -27.81
CA ASP A 380 32.97 11.98 -27.75
C ASP A 380 34.28 11.34 -27.25
N LEU A 381 34.22 10.61 -26.12
CA LEU A 381 35.38 9.91 -25.57
C LEU A 381 35.98 8.90 -26.57
N ARG A 382 35.13 8.19 -27.32
CA ARG A 382 35.55 7.25 -28.38
C ARG A 382 36.13 7.93 -29.64
N ARG A 383 35.93 9.23 -29.82
CA ARG A 383 36.62 10.00 -30.87
C ARG A 383 38.00 10.42 -30.37
N ILE A 384 38.05 11.08 -29.21
CA ILE A 384 39.28 11.65 -28.63
C ILE A 384 40.34 10.56 -28.39
N ASN A 385 39.96 9.38 -27.86
CA ASN A 385 40.93 8.30 -27.64
C ASN A 385 41.58 7.81 -28.95
N ARG A 386 40.84 7.74 -30.06
CA ARG A 386 41.38 7.28 -31.35
C ARG A 386 42.31 8.30 -32.01
N GLU A 387 42.07 9.58 -31.79
CA GLU A 387 42.96 10.66 -32.24
C GLU A 387 44.29 10.62 -31.46
N LEU A 388 44.22 10.45 -30.13
CA LEU A 388 45.39 10.38 -29.25
C LEU A 388 46.24 9.11 -29.47
N GLU A 389 45.63 7.98 -29.81
CA GLU A 389 46.35 6.72 -30.08
C GLU A 389 47.24 6.79 -31.33
N GLU A 390 46.77 7.42 -32.41
CA GLU A 390 47.55 7.50 -33.66
C GLU A 390 48.69 8.53 -33.58
N GLU A 391 48.49 9.66 -32.89
CA GLU A 391 49.55 10.65 -32.64
C GLU A 391 50.74 10.06 -31.87
N ASN A 392 50.46 9.31 -30.80
CA ASN A 392 51.48 8.62 -30.02
C ASN A 392 52.26 7.55 -30.83
N ARG A 393 51.61 6.95 -31.83
CA ARG A 393 52.21 5.93 -32.70
C ARG A 393 53.22 6.53 -33.69
N VAL A 394 52.94 7.74 -34.20
CA VAL A 394 53.82 8.48 -35.11
C VAL A 394 55.05 9.02 -34.37
N ARG A 395 54.87 9.59 -33.17
CA ARG A 395 55.95 10.18 -32.37
C ARG A 395 57.08 9.18 -32.04
N ARG A 396 56.71 7.99 -31.56
CA ARG A 396 57.67 6.95 -31.10
C ARG A 396 58.57 6.37 -32.20
N ARG A 397 58.13 6.36 -33.47
CA ARG A 397 58.94 5.88 -34.61
C ARG A 397 60.00 6.88 -35.06
N THR A 398 59.80 8.16 -34.78
CA THR A 398 60.72 9.24 -35.18
C THR A 398 61.82 9.46 -34.15
N GLU A 399 61.48 9.32 -32.86
CA GLU A 399 62.43 9.43 -31.73
C GLU A 399 63.50 8.30 -31.72
N THR A 400 63.18 7.12 -32.25
CA THR A 400 64.11 5.96 -32.24
C THR A 400 65.23 6.05 -33.27
N ALA A 401 64.97 6.56 -34.49
CA ALA A 401 65.99 6.64 -35.55
C ALA A 401 67.04 7.76 -35.33
N LEU A 402 66.67 8.83 -34.61
CA LEU A 402 67.60 9.93 -34.27
C LEU A 402 68.64 9.54 -33.21
N LEU A 403 68.33 8.52 -32.41
CA LEU A 403 69.05 8.18 -31.19
C LEU A 403 70.38 7.44 -31.45
N GLU A 404 70.48 6.66 -32.53
CA GLU A 404 71.58 5.69 -32.68
C GLU A 404 72.91 6.24 -33.21
N SER A 405 72.91 7.23 -34.11
CA SER A 405 74.16 7.73 -34.71
C SER A 405 74.63 9.08 -34.16
N LYS A 406 73.75 9.84 -33.50
CA LYS A 406 74.19 10.99 -32.69
C LYS A 406 75.07 10.47 -31.56
N ASN A 407 74.64 9.37 -30.91
CA ASN A 407 75.49 8.51 -30.11
C ASN A 407 76.76 8.12 -30.90
N LEU A 408 77.98 8.46 -30.47
CA LEU A 408 78.41 8.38 -29.08
C LEU A 408 79.43 9.47 -28.68
N ILE A 409 80.37 9.80 -29.58
CA ILE A 409 81.59 10.58 -29.23
C ILE A 409 81.78 11.84 -30.09
N ALA A 410 81.28 11.84 -31.33
CA ALA A 410 80.79 13.08 -31.93
C ALA A 410 79.73 13.69 -31.01
N ASN A 411 78.85 12.84 -30.45
CA ASN A 411 78.13 13.14 -29.21
C ASN A 411 79.10 13.63 -28.11
N THR A 412 79.98 12.85 -27.47
CA THR A 412 80.81 13.33 -26.33
C THR A 412 81.45 14.75 -26.48
N ILE A 413 81.88 15.18 -27.68
CA ILE A 413 82.45 16.53 -27.91
C ILE A 413 81.38 17.58 -28.26
N ASP A 414 80.29 17.23 -28.96
CA ASP A 414 79.10 18.09 -29.18
C ASP A 414 78.10 18.06 -27.99
N MET A 415 78.27 17.11 -27.05
CA MET A 415 77.58 16.92 -25.76
C MET A 415 78.25 17.74 -24.66
N MET A 416 79.39 18.37 -24.94
CA MET A 416 79.79 19.53 -24.16
C MET A 416 78.74 20.61 -24.41
N ALA A 417 77.90 20.87 -23.41
CA ALA A 417 76.78 21.81 -23.48
C ALA A 417 77.22 23.25 -23.82
N ASP A 418 78.48 23.56 -23.57
CA ASP A 418 79.10 24.84 -23.86
C ASP A 418 79.69 24.84 -25.28
N GLY A 419 79.51 25.95 -26.00
CA GLY A 419 80.17 26.19 -27.28
C GLY A 419 81.67 26.27 -27.09
N LEU A 420 82.41 25.31 -27.64
CA LEU A 420 83.84 25.17 -27.47
C LEU A 420 84.55 25.55 -28.76
N HIS A 421 85.51 26.45 -28.69
CA HIS A 421 86.58 26.53 -29.70
C HIS A 421 87.95 26.57 -29.06
N VAL A 422 88.95 26.29 -29.88
CA VAL A 422 90.37 26.37 -29.52
C VAL A 422 91.06 27.24 -30.54
N ILE A 423 91.73 28.32 -30.12
CA ILE A 423 92.52 29.19 -31.02
C ILE A 423 94.01 29.15 -30.70
N ASP A 424 94.87 29.54 -31.65
CA ASP A 424 96.30 29.78 -31.47
C ASP A 424 96.66 31.26 -31.22
N ARG A 425 97.97 31.55 -31.09
CA ARG A 425 98.51 32.91 -30.88
C ARG A 425 98.25 33.88 -32.04
N ASP A 426 97.99 33.38 -33.23
CA ASP A 426 97.68 34.18 -34.41
C ASP A 426 96.14 34.26 -34.61
N TYR A 427 95.39 33.94 -33.55
CA TYR A 427 93.93 33.93 -33.44
C TYR A 427 93.21 32.96 -34.40
N ARG A 428 93.93 31.98 -34.96
CA ARG A 428 93.33 30.97 -35.83
C ARG A 428 92.67 29.88 -35.03
N VAL A 429 91.46 29.50 -35.43
CA VAL A 429 90.72 28.39 -34.84
C VAL A 429 91.36 27.07 -35.25
N ILE A 430 91.52 26.16 -34.29
CA ILE A 430 92.14 24.84 -34.47
C ILE A 430 91.10 23.73 -34.32
N LEU A 431 90.14 23.94 -33.43
CA LEU A 431 89.04 23.02 -33.17
C LEU A 431 87.83 23.83 -32.76
N VAL A 432 86.66 23.37 -33.17
CA VAL A 432 85.36 23.92 -32.78
C VAL A 432 84.42 22.73 -32.57
N ASN A 433 83.70 22.68 -31.44
CA ASN A 433 82.60 21.73 -31.33
C ASN A 433 81.39 22.27 -32.08
N ARG A 434 80.48 21.39 -32.51
CA ARG A 434 79.32 21.82 -33.27
C ARG A 434 78.44 22.78 -32.47
N ARG A 435 78.40 22.65 -31.14
CA ARG A 435 77.62 23.55 -30.28
C ARG A 435 78.00 25.01 -30.48
N LEU A 436 79.28 25.35 -30.69
CA LEU A 436 79.66 26.74 -30.93
C LEU A 436 79.23 27.25 -32.31
N ASN A 437 79.50 26.51 -33.39
CA ASN A 437 79.12 26.98 -34.73
C ASN A 437 77.60 27.03 -34.91
N ALA A 438 76.86 26.07 -34.33
CA ALA A 438 75.41 26.12 -34.26
C ALA A 438 74.95 27.37 -33.49
N TRP A 439 75.58 27.68 -32.35
CA TRP A 439 75.27 28.89 -31.59
C TRP A 439 75.56 30.17 -32.41
N LEU A 440 76.67 30.25 -33.14
CA LEU A 440 76.99 31.42 -34.00
C LEU A 440 76.04 31.55 -35.20
N GLU A 441 75.63 30.45 -35.83
CA GLU A 441 74.65 30.47 -36.92
C GLU A 441 73.23 30.81 -36.40
N GLU A 442 72.88 30.38 -35.19
CA GLU A 442 71.68 30.84 -34.46
C GLU A 442 71.68 32.36 -34.21
N CYS A 443 72.84 33.01 -34.27
CA CYS A 443 72.97 34.47 -34.21
C CYS A 443 72.82 35.15 -35.59
N SER A 444 72.59 34.40 -36.66
CA SER A 444 72.72 34.86 -38.05
C SER A 444 74.12 35.40 -38.37
N GLN A 445 75.16 34.74 -37.85
CA GLN A 445 76.57 35.08 -38.09
C GLN A 445 77.27 33.98 -38.90
N PRO A 446 78.44 34.26 -39.50
CA PRO A 446 79.18 33.26 -40.26
C PRO A 446 79.54 32.06 -39.37
N ALA A 447 79.80 30.89 -39.96
CA ALA A 447 80.44 29.80 -39.22
C ALA A 447 81.94 30.09 -39.00
N VAL A 448 82.55 29.46 -37.99
CA VAL A 448 84.00 29.51 -37.76
C VAL A 448 84.59 28.13 -37.99
N GLU A 449 85.43 27.97 -39.01
CA GLU A 449 86.06 26.68 -39.29
C GLU A 449 87.54 26.64 -38.86
N PRO A 450 88.08 25.45 -38.54
CA PRO A 450 89.52 25.28 -38.28
C PRO A 450 90.38 25.84 -39.42
N GLY A 451 91.28 26.78 -39.08
CA GLY A 451 92.15 27.53 -39.98
C GLY A 451 91.82 29.02 -40.09
N MET A 452 90.57 29.42 -39.81
CA MET A 452 90.10 30.81 -39.90
C MET A 452 90.58 31.66 -38.72
N ASP A 453 90.89 32.95 -38.96
CA ASP A 453 91.02 33.95 -37.88
C ASP A 453 89.64 34.20 -37.26
N LEU A 454 89.54 34.04 -35.94
CA LEU A 454 88.27 34.10 -35.21
C LEU A 454 87.53 35.44 -35.38
N PHE A 455 88.24 36.56 -35.45
CA PHE A 455 87.65 37.90 -35.49
C PHE A 455 87.35 38.40 -36.90
N GLN A 456 88.09 37.89 -37.90
CA GLN A 456 87.71 38.07 -39.30
C GLN A 456 86.47 37.23 -39.64
N ALA A 457 86.37 36.03 -39.07
CA ALA A 457 85.17 35.19 -39.21
C ALA A 457 83.96 35.77 -38.46
N GLN A 458 84.15 36.31 -37.25
CA GLN A 458 83.07 36.83 -36.39
C GLN A 458 83.17 38.34 -36.13
N PRO A 459 82.82 39.19 -37.12
CA PRO A 459 82.98 40.64 -37.01
C PRO A 459 81.97 41.32 -36.06
N PHE A 460 80.92 40.62 -35.63
CA PHE A 460 79.96 41.14 -34.63
C PHE A 460 80.53 41.19 -33.20
N LEU A 461 81.63 40.46 -32.93
CA LEU A 461 82.21 40.40 -31.60
C LEU A 461 82.68 41.80 -31.15
N PRO A 462 82.24 42.30 -29.97
CA PRO A 462 82.69 43.59 -29.46
C PRO A 462 84.22 43.69 -29.42
N SER A 463 84.79 44.86 -29.73
CA SER A 463 86.24 45.07 -29.76
C SER A 463 86.96 44.60 -28.49
N LYS A 464 86.33 44.83 -27.32
CA LYS A 464 86.73 44.34 -25.99
C LYS A 464 87.02 42.83 -25.95
N VAL A 465 86.30 42.01 -26.72
CA VAL A 465 86.53 40.56 -26.79
C VAL A 465 87.95 40.25 -27.26
N ARG A 466 88.55 41.06 -28.14
CA ARG A 466 89.94 40.91 -28.60
C ARG A 466 90.95 41.27 -27.50
N ASP A 467 90.73 42.39 -26.81
CA ASP A 467 91.57 42.84 -25.69
C ASP A 467 91.63 41.80 -24.57
N GLU A 468 90.53 41.09 -24.34
CA GLU A 468 90.45 39.95 -23.42
C GLU A 468 91.35 38.78 -23.85
N TYR A 469 91.35 38.38 -25.13
CA TYR A 469 92.25 37.33 -25.59
C TYR A 469 93.72 37.76 -25.56
N GLU A 470 94.06 39.00 -25.93
CA GLU A 470 95.43 39.51 -25.82
C GLU A 470 95.89 39.54 -24.36
N THR A 471 95.02 39.96 -23.44
CA THR A 471 95.29 39.94 -22.00
C THR A 471 95.56 38.52 -21.51
N VAL A 472 94.79 37.52 -21.94
CA VAL A 472 95.02 36.10 -21.60
C VAL A 472 96.35 35.59 -22.21
N PHE A 473 96.71 35.98 -23.44
CA PHE A 473 97.98 35.58 -24.08
C PHE A 473 99.23 36.24 -23.49
N ARG A 474 99.09 37.48 -22.96
CA ARG A 474 100.17 38.28 -22.36
C ARG A 474 100.39 37.97 -20.87
N THR A 475 99.31 37.88 -20.09
CA THR A 475 99.38 37.58 -18.64
C THR A 475 99.44 36.08 -18.36
N GLY A 476 98.85 35.26 -19.23
CA GLY A 476 98.75 33.81 -19.03
C GLY A 476 97.74 33.39 -17.96
N CYS A 477 96.83 34.27 -17.54
CA CYS A 477 95.75 33.97 -16.60
C CYS A 477 94.42 33.73 -17.35
N PRO A 478 93.55 32.81 -16.88
CA PRO A 478 92.21 32.63 -17.45
C PRO A 478 91.29 33.81 -17.13
N LEU A 479 90.28 34.03 -17.97
CA LEU A 479 89.30 35.12 -17.81
C LEU A 479 87.89 34.61 -18.11
N THR A 480 86.91 35.04 -17.31
CA THR A 480 85.48 34.73 -17.49
C THR A 480 84.67 36.03 -17.54
N THR A 481 83.70 36.12 -18.44
CA THR A 481 82.79 37.26 -18.61
C THR A 481 81.35 36.81 -18.83
N LEU A 482 80.39 37.64 -18.42
CA LEU A 482 78.95 37.45 -18.65
C LEU A 482 78.47 38.58 -19.56
N GLU A 483 77.95 38.25 -20.74
CA GLU A 483 77.61 39.22 -21.77
C GLU A 483 76.21 38.96 -22.35
N LYS A 484 75.45 40.05 -22.52
CA LYS A 484 74.19 40.07 -23.28
C LYS A 484 74.52 40.56 -24.68
N ILE A 485 74.45 39.66 -25.66
CA ILE A 485 74.85 39.95 -27.04
C ILE A 485 73.60 40.03 -27.90
N ILE A 486 73.51 41.10 -28.71
CA ILE A 486 72.40 41.34 -29.64
C ILE A 486 72.95 41.18 -31.05
N ILE A 487 72.31 40.32 -31.83
CA ILE A 487 72.85 39.89 -33.13
C ILE A 487 71.68 39.71 -34.10
N GLY A 488 71.61 40.60 -35.09
CA GLY A 488 70.35 40.89 -35.78
C GLY A 488 69.26 41.26 -34.76
N ASP A 489 68.08 40.65 -34.90
CA ASP A 489 66.95 40.83 -33.98
C ASP A 489 66.98 39.87 -32.76
N ARG A 490 68.05 39.07 -32.59
CA ARG A 490 68.15 38.08 -31.50
C ARG A 490 68.95 38.62 -30.32
N THR A 491 68.49 38.27 -29.11
CA THR A 491 69.14 38.59 -27.83
C THR A 491 69.55 37.30 -27.15
N LEU A 492 70.82 37.21 -26.76
CA LEU A 492 71.42 36.00 -26.16
C LEU A 492 72.23 36.35 -24.91
N TYR A 493 72.33 35.41 -23.99
CA TYR A 493 73.06 35.56 -22.72
C TYR A 493 74.15 34.49 -22.60
N THR A 494 75.41 34.90 -22.63
CA THR A 494 76.56 33.99 -22.59
C THR A 494 77.50 34.24 -21.44
N GLU A 495 77.90 33.17 -20.76
CA GLU A 495 79.11 33.11 -19.93
C GLU A 495 80.27 32.62 -20.79
N THR A 496 81.24 33.48 -21.09
CA THR A 496 82.43 33.13 -21.89
C THR A 496 83.65 32.98 -20.98
N ARG A 497 84.24 31.79 -20.97
CA ARG A 497 85.46 31.46 -20.23
C ARG A 497 86.62 31.12 -21.16
N LYS A 498 87.65 31.97 -21.16
CA LYS A 498 88.86 31.86 -21.97
C LYS A 498 89.99 31.25 -21.13
N THR A 499 90.44 30.04 -21.47
CA THR A 499 91.42 29.28 -20.69
C THR A 499 92.73 29.09 -21.48
N PRO A 500 93.87 29.65 -21.02
CA PRO A 500 95.14 29.54 -21.72
C PRO A 500 95.76 28.14 -21.59
N VAL A 501 96.10 27.54 -22.74
CA VAL A 501 96.91 26.33 -22.85
C VAL A 501 98.37 26.74 -23.06
N LYS A 502 99.24 26.32 -22.14
CA LYS A 502 100.67 26.70 -22.12
C LYS A 502 101.56 25.55 -22.53
N GLU A 503 102.56 25.84 -23.36
CA GLU A 503 103.67 24.94 -23.66
C GLU A 503 104.98 25.70 -23.41
N LYS A 504 105.94 25.08 -22.71
CA LYS A 504 107.27 25.65 -22.39
C LYS A 504 107.21 27.10 -21.88
N ASN A 505 106.35 27.34 -20.87
CA ASN A 505 106.12 28.65 -20.23
C ASN A 505 105.56 29.78 -21.13
N ARG A 506 105.14 29.48 -22.36
CA ARG A 506 104.45 30.41 -23.26
C ARG A 506 103.03 29.90 -23.51
N VAL A 507 102.01 30.75 -23.39
CA VAL A 507 100.65 30.39 -23.85
C VAL A 507 100.71 30.13 -25.35
N VAL A 508 100.29 28.97 -25.84
CA VAL A 508 100.32 28.63 -27.28
C VAL A 508 98.93 28.59 -27.90
N ARG A 509 97.91 28.22 -27.11
CA ARG A 509 96.52 28.14 -27.52
C ARG A 509 95.61 28.66 -26.41
N ILE A 510 94.36 28.98 -26.74
CA ILE A 510 93.30 29.26 -25.76
C ILE A 510 92.12 28.36 -26.09
N ILE A 511 91.67 27.57 -25.11
CA ILE A 511 90.38 26.88 -25.18
C ILE A 511 89.35 27.85 -24.60
N THR A 512 88.38 28.23 -25.42
CA THR A 512 87.25 29.04 -25.02
C THR A 512 86.04 28.14 -24.86
N LEU A 513 85.41 28.22 -23.70
CA LEU A 513 84.10 27.64 -23.44
C LEU A 513 83.11 28.80 -23.35
N ILE A 514 82.12 28.80 -24.24
CA ILE A 514 81.03 29.77 -24.29
C ILE A 514 79.78 29.03 -23.85
N ARG A 515 79.45 29.16 -22.56
CA ARG A 515 78.20 28.65 -22.03
C ARG A 515 77.09 29.62 -22.41
N ASP A 516 76.31 29.23 -23.40
CA ASP A 516 75.05 29.88 -23.68
C ASP A 516 74.06 29.57 -22.55
N MET A 517 73.86 30.56 -21.68
CA MET A 517 72.91 30.47 -20.57
C MET A 517 71.50 30.84 -21.02
N THR A 518 71.23 31.06 -22.31
CA THR A 518 69.89 31.41 -22.80
C THR A 518 68.90 30.28 -22.55
N GLU A 519 69.27 29.01 -22.72
CA GLU A 519 68.39 27.88 -22.33
C GLU A 519 68.27 27.73 -20.82
N GLN A 520 69.32 27.97 -20.02
CA GLN A 520 69.18 27.97 -18.56
C GLN A 520 68.24 29.10 -18.09
N LYS A 521 68.34 30.29 -18.69
CA LYS A 521 67.45 31.42 -18.39
C LYS A 521 66.03 31.16 -18.87
N ARG A 522 65.85 30.54 -20.03
CA ARG A 522 64.53 30.05 -20.49
C ARG A 522 64.00 28.90 -19.65
N ALA A 523 64.85 28.06 -19.06
CA ALA A 523 64.45 27.00 -18.16
C ALA A 523 64.12 27.54 -16.76
N GLU A 524 64.77 28.60 -16.31
CA GLU A 524 64.35 29.39 -15.15
C GLU A 524 62.98 30.08 -15.43
N GLU A 525 62.78 30.63 -16.63
CA GLU A 525 61.48 31.16 -17.11
C GLU A 525 60.43 30.04 -17.33
N GLU A 526 60.80 28.82 -17.73
CA GLU A 526 59.90 27.68 -17.89
C GLU A 526 59.57 27.02 -16.56
N ILE A 527 60.49 26.95 -15.60
CA ILE A 527 60.21 26.58 -14.21
C ILE A 527 59.28 27.63 -13.61
N GLN A 528 59.52 28.93 -13.87
CA GLN A 528 58.58 29.98 -13.47
C GLN A 528 57.20 29.79 -14.13
N LYS A 529 57.15 29.42 -15.42
CA LYS A 529 55.91 29.13 -16.16
C LYS A 529 55.19 27.86 -15.67
N ILE A 530 55.94 26.81 -15.31
CA ILE A 530 55.43 25.55 -14.75
C ILE A 530 54.94 25.80 -13.33
N ASN A 531 55.62 26.62 -12.53
CA ASN A 531 55.15 27.05 -11.22
C ASN A 531 53.84 27.85 -11.34
N ILE A 532 53.78 28.84 -12.25
CA ILE A 532 52.53 29.56 -12.58
C ILE A 532 51.43 28.59 -13.04
N GLN A 533 51.78 27.57 -13.83
CA GLN A 533 50.82 26.55 -14.28
C GLN A 533 50.37 25.61 -13.16
N LEU A 534 51.25 25.26 -12.22
CA LEU A 534 50.93 24.45 -11.04
C LEU A 534 50.07 25.24 -10.05
N GLU A 535 50.39 26.50 -9.79
CA GLU A 535 49.54 27.45 -9.05
C GLU A 535 48.15 27.51 -9.70
N ALA A 536 48.07 27.77 -11.01
CA ALA A 536 46.80 27.79 -11.74
C ALA A 536 46.05 26.44 -11.73
N LEU A 537 46.75 25.30 -11.70
CA LEU A 537 46.11 23.98 -11.56
C LEU A 537 45.53 23.78 -10.16
N LEU A 538 46.31 24.12 -9.12
CA LEU A 538 45.92 24.02 -7.72
C LEU A 538 44.74 24.95 -7.38
N ASP A 539 44.68 26.14 -7.98
CA ASP A 539 43.54 27.07 -7.88
C ASP A 539 42.24 26.51 -8.50
N ASN A 540 42.37 25.60 -9.48
CA ASN A 540 41.25 24.96 -10.15
C ASN A 540 40.81 23.62 -9.51
N VAL A 541 41.53 23.11 -8.50
CA VAL A 541 41.11 21.91 -7.75
C VAL A 541 39.85 22.23 -6.92
N PRO A 542 38.78 21.42 -6.98
CA PRO A 542 37.55 21.70 -6.23
C PRO A 542 37.68 21.37 -4.72
N GLU A 543 38.55 20.43 -4.35
CA GLU A 543 38.95 20.17 -2.97
C GLU A 543 39.93 21.23 -2.44
N VAL A 544 40.07 21.30 -1.11
CA VAL A 544 41.18 22.02 -0.46
C VAL A 544 42.34 21.05 -0.26
N ILE A 545 43.53 21.40 -0.75
CA ILE A 545 44.76 20.67 -0.43
C ILE A 545 45.56 21.50 0.58
N TYR A 546 46.10 20.86 1.61
CA TYR A 546 46.97 21.50 2.61
C TYR A 546 48.18 20.63 2.96
N GLN A 547 49.18 21.29 3.56
CA GLN A 547 50.27 20.65 4.28
C GLN A 547 50.47 21.36 5.61
N CYS A 548 50.74 20.62 6.67
CA CYS A 548 51.08 21.17 7.99
C CYS A 548 52.17 20.34 8.70
N HIS A 549 52.91 20.94 9.63
CA HIS A 549 53.78 20.15 10.50
C HIS A 549 52.99 19.42 11.60
N ASN A 550 53.70 18.62 12.40
CA ASN A 550 53.16 17.72 13.44
C ASN A 550 52.56 18.43 14.69
N ARG A 551 51.79 19.52 14.52
CA ARG A 551 51.06 20.27 15.56
C ARG A 551 50.00 21.20 14.93
N PRO A 552 48.82 21.42 15.56
CA PRO A 552 47.84 22.40 15.09
C PRO A 552 48.47 23.77 14.83
N GLY A 553 47.97 24.48 13.82
CA GLY A 553 48.43 25.83 13.51
C GLY A 553 49.81 25.94 12.87
N THR A 554 50.26 24.87 12.20
CA THR A 554 51.52 24.89 11.44
C THR A 554 51.34 24.53 9.98
N THR A 555 50.24 25.02 9.39
CA THR A 555 49.97 24.97 7.96
C THR A 555 51.11 25.67 7.20
N THR A 556 51.86 24.91 6.39
CA THR A 556 52.94 25.39 5.53
C THR A 556 52.42 25.77 4.15
N PHE A 557 51.36 25.10 3.69
CA PHE A 557 50.70 25.31 2.41
C PHE A 557 49.20 25.06 2.55
N ILE A 558 48.37 25.87 1.88
CA ILE A 558 46.95 25.59 1.67
C ILE A 558 46.46 26.24 0.38
N THR A 559 45.65 25.54 -0.41
CA THR A 559 45.09 26.04 -1.67
C THR A 559 44.07 27.17 -1.44
N PRO A 560 43.93 28.16 -2.34
CA PRO A 560 43.00 29.28 -2.19
C PRO A 560 41.52 28.90 -2.04
N ARG A 561 41.12 27.69 -2.46
CA ARG A 561 39.79 27.10 -2.21
C ARG A 561 39.35 27.21 -0.73
N TRP A 562 40.30 27.12 0.21
CA TRP A 562 40.00 27.29 1.64
C TRP A 562 39.54 28.72 1.99
N THR A 563 40.08 29.73 1.29
CA THR A 563 39.69 31.12 1.45
C THR A 563 38.27 31.34 0.92
N GLU A 564 37.88 30.69 -0.18
CA GLU A 564 36.48 30.71 -0.65
C GLU A 564 35.51 29.99 0.31
N TRP A 565 35.98 28.95 1.00
CA TRP A 565 35.15 28.17 1.92
C TRP A 565 34.96 28.86 3.27
N THR A 566 36.01 29.49 3.79
CA THR A 566 36.09 29.95 5.19
C THR A 566 36.34 31.45 5.34
N GLY A 567 36.72 32.15 4.27
CA GLY A 567 37.21 33.53 4.29
C GLY A 567 38.66 33.70 4.76
N TYR A 568 39.30 32.66 5.31
CA TYR A 568 40.67 32.75 5.83
C TYR A 568 41.72 32.48 4.75
N SER A 569 42.68 33.40 4.63
CA SER A 569 43.79 33.37 3.68
C SER A 569 45.05 32.72 4.29
N MET A 570 46.03 32.38 3.47
CA MET A 570 47.33 31.88 3.94
C MET A 570 48.06 32.90 4.85
N ASP A 571 47.82 34.20 4.69
CA ASP A 571 48.39 35.22 5.56
C ASP A 571 47.72 35.27 6.94
N ASP A 572 46.45 34.87 7.05
CA ASP A 572 45.81 34.64 8.35
C ASP A 572 46.50 33.48 9.10
N PHE A 573 46.78 32.35 8.42
CA PHE A 573 47.54 31.22 8.99
C PHE A 573 48.96 31.58 9.42
N ARG A 574 49.64 32.47 8.69
CA ARG A 574 50.97 32.98 9.06
C ARG A 574 50.93 33.90 10.28
N SER A 575 49.84 34.66 10.43
CA SER A 575 49.65 35.63 11.51
C SER A 575 49.16 34.99 12.81
N ASP A 576 48.37 33.91 12.70
CA ASP A 576 47.73 33.25 13.83
C ASP A 576 47.67 31.72 13.62
N PRO A 577 48.44 30.93 14.40
CA PRO A 577 48.36 29.48 14.41
C PRO A 577 46.94 28.94 14.66
N GLU A 578 46.10 29.63 15.43
CA GLU A 578 44.75 29.14 15.75
C GLU A 578 43.76 29.29 14.57
N THR A 579 44.18 29.82 13.41
CA THR A 579 43.32 30.05 12.23
C THR A 579 42.53 28.82 11.78
N TRP A 580 43.16 27.63 11.78
CA TRP A 580 42.44 26.38 11.47
C TRP A 580 41.28 26.14 12.44
N LEU A 581 41.54 26.13 13.75
CA LEU A 581 40.52 25.90 14.77
C LEU A 581 39.46 27.01 14.79
N LYS A 582 39.82 28.26 14.48
CA LYS A 582 38.87 29.38 14.38
C LYS A 582 37.87 29.21 13.23
N SER A 583 38.31 28.67 12.08
CA SER A 583 37.43 28.38 10.94
C SER A 583 36.45 27.23 11.17
N ILE A 584 36.73 26.34 12.13
CA ILE A 584 35.86 25.21 12.50
C ILE A 584 34.70 25.70 13.39
N HIS A 585 33.51 25.12 13.19
CA HIS A 585 32.31 25.38 13.98
C HIS A 585 32.56 25.13 15.48
N PRO A 586 32.12 26.02 16.41
CA PRO A 586 32.53 25.96 17.81
C PRO A 586 32.35 24.61 18.52
N GLU A 587 31.30 23.87 18.17
CA GLU A 587 31.00 22.53 18.72
C GLU A 587 32.01 21.46 18.28
N ASP A 588 32.59 21.59 17.08
CA ASP A 588 33.40 20.53 16.44
C ASP A 588 34.90 20.70 16.75
N ARG A 589 35.31 21.90 17.19
CA ARG A 589 36.72 22.29 17.43
C ARG A 589 37.48 21.33 18.33
N GLN A 590 36.87 20.92 19.44
CA GLN A 590 37.51 20.04 20.41
C GLN A 590 37.78 18.66 19.81
N GLN A 591 36.77 18.07 19.16
CA GLN A 591 36.88 16.77 18.51
C GLN A 591 37.90 16.77 17.37
N ALA A 592 37.90 17.82 16.53
CA ALA A 592 38.87 17.97 15.45
C ALA A 592 40.31 18.08 15.98
N SER A 593 40.53 18.91 17.00
CA SER A 593 41.84 19.09 17.64
C SER A 593 42.35 17.80 18.29
N ASP A 594 41.51 17.12 19.08
CA ASP A 594 41.88 15.86 19.75
C ASP A 594 42.17 14.74 18.75
N GLY A 595 41.40 14.65 17.66
CA GLY A 595 41.61 13.68 16.59
C GLY A 595 42.92 13.91 15.84
N PHE A 596 43.20 15.16 15.45
CA PHE A 596 44.48 15.53 14.81
C PHE A 596 45.68 15.29 15.74
N LEU A 597 45.60 15.72 17.00
CA LEU A 597 46.65 15.49 17.99
C LEU A 597 46.87 14.00 18.27
N GLN A 598 45.83 13.17 18.20
CA GLN A 598 45.97 11.73 18.31
C GLN A 598 46.73 11.13 17.12
N ALA A 599 46.44 11.58 15.89
CA ALA A 599 47.15 11.16 14.68
C ALA A 599 48.64 11.58 14.73
N CYS A 600 48.92 12.82 15.11
CA CYS A 600 50.27 13.35 15.35
C CYS A 600 51.09 12.50 16.34
N ARG A 601 50.46 12.00 17.41
CA ARG A 601 51.09 11.10 18.39
C ARG A 601 51.26 9.67 17.88
N LYS A 602 50.24 9.11 17.21
CA LYS A 602 50.23 7.71 16.74
C LYS A 602 51.01 7.50 15.43
N LYS A 603 51.31 8.58 14.69
CA LYS A 603 51.96 8.54 13.38
C LYS A 603 51.17 7.79 12.31
N THR A 604 49.84 7.83 12.39
CA THR A 604 48.90 7.24 11.43
C THR A 604 48.26 8.31 10.56
N ASP A 605 47.63 7.88 9.48
CA ASP A 605 46.60 8.67 8.79
C ASP A 605 45.44 9.02 9.73
N TYR A 606 44.62 9.98 9.31
CA TYR A 606 43.37 10.32 9.99
C TYR A 606 42.25 10.65 9.03
N HIS A 607 41.03 10.55 9.54
CA HIS A 607 39.80 10.96 8.86
C HIS A 607 38.97 11.75 9.88
N LEU A 608 38.73 13.03 9.62
CA LEU A 608 37.95 13.91 10.49
C LEU A 608 36.77 14.49 9.72
N HIS A 609 35.60 14.50 10.36
CA HIS A 609 34.42 15.19 9.87
C HIS A 609 34.14 16.36 10.82
N TYR A 610 34.14 17.57 10.27
CA TYR A 610 33.82 18.78 11.02
C TYR A 610 33.10 19.79 10.11
N ARG A 611 32.36 20.72 10.71
CA ARG A 611 31.77 21.86 10.00
C ARG A 611 32.77 23.01 9.96
N VAL A 612 32.99 23.59 8.78
CA VAL A 612 33.71 24.87 8.63
C VAL A 612 32.72 26.01 8.45
N VAL A 613 33.08 27.20 8.95
CA VAL A 613 32.24 28.40 8.95
C VAL A 613 32.97 29.52 8.24
N HIS A 614 32.31 30.14 7.26
CA HIS A 614 32.83 31.31 6.57
C HIS A 614 32.77 32.55 7.47
N ARG A 615 33.91 33.22 7.71
CA ARG A 615 34.03 34.32 8.68
C ARG A 615 33.08 35.50 8.40
N ASP A 616 32.94 35.88 7.12
CA ASP A 616 32.14 37.06 6.73
C ASP A 616 30.65 36.76 6.52
N THR A 617 30.29 35.61 5.92
CA THR A 617 28.89 35.27 5.58
C THR A 617 28.20 34.37 6.61
N GLY A 618 28.96 33.76 7.53
CA GLY A 618 28.45 32.73 8.45
C GLY A 618 28.03 31.41 7.78
N THR A 619 28.29 31.23 6.47
CA THR A 619 27.91 30.01 5.74
C THR A 619 28.65 28.80 6.31
N ILE A 620 27.91 27.73 6.59
CA ILE A 620 28.43 26.47 7.12
C ILE A 620 28.59 25.47 5.98
N ARG A 621 29.71 24.75 5.94
CA ARG A 621 29.95 23.58 5.07
C ARG A 621 30.41 22.39 5.89
N HIS A 622 30.02 21.18 5.51
CA HIS A 622 30.54 19.94 6.08
C HIS A 622 31.82 19.53 5.35
N ALA A 623 32.93 19.52 6.08
CA ALA A 623 34.25 19.18 5.58
C ALA A 623 34.65 17.76 6.01
N LEU A 624 35.06 16.93 5.06
CA LEU A 624 35.74 15.66 5.31
C LEU A 624 37.24 15.85 5.05
N ASP A 625 38.01 15.86 6.13
CA ASP A 625 39.45 16.08 6.15
C ASP A 625 40.19 14.73 6.29
N HIS A 626 41.05 14.44 5.32
CA HIS A 626 41.91 13.26 5.30
C HIS A 626 43.38 13.68 5.18
N GLY A 627 44.14 13.47 6.24
CA GLY A 627 45.57 13.75 6.31
C GLY A 627 46.41 12.47 6.44
N MET A 628 47.51 12.40 5.69
CA MET A 628 48.51 11.33 5.75
C MET A 628 49.87 11.87 6.22
N PRO A 629 50.56 11.20 7.16
CA PRO A 629 51.89 11.62 7.61
C PRO A 629 52.97 11.25 6.59
N ARG A 630 53.87 12.19 6.29
CA ARG A 630 55.08 11.98 5.47
C ARG A 630 56.32 12.52 6.16
N ASP A 631 57.41 11.78 6.10
CA ASP A 631 58.73 12.26 6.54
C ASP A 631 59.38 13.10 5.43
N THR A 632 59.94 14.26 5.80
CA THR A 632 60.71 15.16 4.95
C THR A 632 62.04 15.51 5.63
N GLU A 633 62.95 16.17 4.91
CA GLU A 633 64.24 16.60 5.46
C GLU A 633 64.09 17.61 6.61
N GLU A 634 63.01 18.39 6.61
CA GLU A 634 62.69 19.38 7.65
C GLU A 634 61.92 18.78 8.85
N GLY A 635 61.61 17.49 8.81
CA GLY A 635 60.85 16.77 9.84
C GLY A 635 59.59 16.10 9.28
N ARG A 636 58.65 15.75 10.17
CA ARG A 636 57.40 15.10 9.76
C ARG A 636 56.30 16.13 9.49
N VAL A 637 55.68 16.02 8.32
CA VAL A 637 54.50 16.79 7.90
C VAL A 637 53.29 15.86 7.78
N PHE A 638 52.11 16.46 7.73
CA PHE A 638 50.91 15.84 7.19
C PHE A 638 50.57 16.56 5.88
N ASP A 639 50.41 15.80 4.81
CA ASP A 639 49.74 16.28 3.59
C ASP A 639 48.30 15.79 3.64
N GLY A 640 47.34 16.62 3.25
CA GLY A 640 45.95 16.21 3.29
C GLY A 640 45.04 16.95 2.32
N ILE A 641 43.85 16.38 2.18
CA ILE A 641 42.77 16.89 1.36
C ILE A 641 41.52 17.09 2.23
N ILE A 642 40.79 18.17 1.97
CA ILE A 642 39.52 18.46 2.63
C ILE A 642 38.47 18.59 1.54
N MET A 643 37.46 17.72 1.61
CA MET A 643 36.36 17.61 0.65
C MET A 643 35.08 18.23 1.22
N ASP A 644 34.32 18.96 0.40
CA ASP A 644 32.99 19.44 0.76
C ASP A 644 31.98 18.30 0.58
N ILE A 645 31.46 17.78 1.69
CA ILE A 645 30.46 16.71 1.73
C ILE A 645 29.07 17.24 2.11
N SER A 646 28.83 18.56 2.10
CA SER A 646 27.54 19.17 2.46
C SER A 646 26.40 18.59 1.61
N GLY A 647 26.58 18.49 0.30
CA GLY A 647 25.60 17.88 -0.59
C GLY A 647 25.39 16.37 -0.38
N GLN A 648 26.36 15.66 0.19
CA GLN A 648 26.17 14.25 0.59
C GLN A 648 25.34 14.16 1.86
N VAL A 649 25.66 14.97 2.88
CA VAL A 649 24.91 15.04 4.16
C VAL A 649 23.45 15.44 3.92
N GLU A 650 23.19 16.46 3.10
CA GLU A 650 21.82 16.87 2.73
C GLU A 650 21.02 15.74 2.04
N ASN A 651 21.67 14.98 1.14
CA ASN A 651 21.02 13.86 0.46
C ASN A 651 20.75 12.69 1.41
N GLU A 652 21.66 12.41 2.35
CA GLU A 652 21.47 11.38 3.38
C GLU A 652 20.34 11.75 4.35
N GLU A 653 20.31 13.00 4.84
CA GLU A 653 19.19 13.49 5.66
C GLU A 653 17.86 13.43 4.92
N ARG A 654 17.83 13.85 3.65
CA ARG A 654 16.62 13.81 2.81
C ARG A 654 16.14 12.37 2.60
N LEU A 655 17.05 11.44 2.37
CA LEU A 655 16.72 10.02 2.24
C LEU A 655 16.18 9.46 3.56
N ARG A 656 16.82 9.81 4.69
CA ARG A 656 16.38 9.42 6.04
C ARG A 656 14.97 9.93 6.36
N ARG A 657 14.67 11.22 6.08
CA ARG A 657 13.31 11.77 6.20
C ARG A 657 12.31 11.02 5.31
N THR A 658 12.68 10.73 4.06
CA THR A 658 11.82 9.98 3.13
C THR A 658 11.51 8.55 3.63
N ILE A 659 12.48 7.89 4.28
CA ILE A 659 12.31 6.58 4.91
C ILE A 659 11.39 6.70 6.14
N GLU A 660 11.59 7.71 6.97
CA GLU A 660 10.79 7.96 8.18
C GLU A 660 9.33 8.28 7.85
N GLU A 661 9.09 9.16 6.86
CA GLU A 661 7.75 9.45 6.31
C GLU A 661 7.05 8.19 5.79
N LYS A 662 7.77 7.34 5.03
CA LYS A 662 7.23 6.05 4.55
C LYS A 662 6.89 5.11 5.71
N ASN A 663 7.74 5.03 6.73
CA ASN A 663 7.50 4.19 7.90
C ASN A 663 6.29 4.65 8.73
N VAL A 664 6.08 5.97 8.85
CA VAL A 664 4.88 6.54 9.48
C VAL A 664 3.62 6.23 8.66
N LEU A 665 3.68 6.40 7.33
CA LEU A 665 2.58 6.05 6.42
C LEU A 665 2.20 4.57 6.49
N LEU A 666 3.18 3.66 6.53
CA LEU A 666 2.93 2.23 6.68
C LEU A 666 2.25 1.91 8.02
N LYS A 667 2.76 2.43 9.15
CA LYS A 667 2.13 2.27 10.47
C LYS A 667 0.67 2.75 10.47
N GLU A 668 0.39 3.90 9.88
CA GLU A 668 -0.97 4.44 9.75
C GLU A 668 -1.89 3.54 8.91
N ILE A 669 -1.39 2.95 7.83
CA ILE A 669 -2.13 1.94 7.04
C ILE A 669 -2.46 0.72 7.92
N HIS A 670 -1.52 0.21 8.73
CA HIS A 670 -1.77 -0.94 9.59
C HIS A 670 -2.79 -0.64 10.70
N HIS A 671 -2.71 0.53 11.33
CA HIS A 671 -3.74 1.00 12.27
C HIS A 671 -5.13 1.09 11.61
N ARG A 672 -5.22 1.59 10.38
CA ARG A 672 -6.48 1.64 9.61
C ARG A 672 -7.01 0.26 9.25
N VAL A 673 -6.16 -0.67 8.82
CA VAL A 673 -6.56 -2.07 8.54
C VAL A 673 -7.10 -2.74 9.81
N LYS A 674 -6.42 -2.60 10.94
CA LYS A 674 -6.89 -3.11 12.24
C LYS A 674 -8.24 -2.52 12.63
N ASN A 675 -8.41 -1.20 12.51
CA ASN A 675 -9.68 -0.52 12.80
C ASN A 675 -10.82 -1.00 11.89
N ASN A 676 -10.57 -1.18 10.60
CA ASN A 676 -11.57 -1.68 9.65
C ASN A 676 -12.00 -3.12 9.98
N LEU A 677 -11.05 -4.01 10.29
CA LEU A 677 -11.34 -5.38 10.72
C LEU A 677 -12.08 -5.43 12.07
N GLN A 678 -11.81 -4.49 12.99
CA GLN A 678 -12.54 -4.29 14.24
C GLN A 678 -14.02 -3.92 14.00
N VAL A 679 -14.29 -3.02 13.04
CA VAL A 679 -15.66 -2.63 12.65
C VAL A 679 -16.41 -3.79 12.01
N ILE A 680 -15.79 -4.52 11.07
CA ILE A 680 -16.37 -5.73 10.45
C ILE A 680 -16.69 -6.78 11.52
N THR A 681 -15.77 -7.00 12.47
CA THR A 681 -15.98 -7.92 13.59
C THR A 681 -17.20 -7.51 14.45
N SER A 682 -17.35 -6.21 14.70
CA SER A 682 -18.46 -5.67 15.52
C SER A 682 -19.81 -5.77 14.80
N LEU A 683 -19.83 -5.51 13.48
CA LEU A 683 -20.98 -5.74 12.60
C LEU A 683 -21.49 -7.17 12.67
N LEU A 684 -20.60 -8.13 12.44
CA LEU A 684 -20.91 -9.56 12.47
C LEU A 684 -21.38 -10.00 13.88
N ALA A 685 -20.91 -9.34 14.96
CA ALA A 685 -21.39 -9.57 16.33
C ALA A 685 -22.86 -9.19 16.51
N LEU A 686 -23.26 -8.05 15.94
CA LEU A 686 -24.62 -7.54 16.02
C LEU A 686 -25.56 -8.43 15.19
N GLN A 687 -25.15 -8.82 13.97
CA GLN A 687 -25.89 -9.75 13.12
C GLN A 687 -26.04 -11.14 13.75
N ALA A 688 -24.99 -11.67 14.39
CA ALA A 688 -25.07 -12.95 15.10
C ALA A 688 -26.11 -12.93 16.25
N LYS A 689 -26.28 -11.80 16.93
CA LYS A 689 -27.25 -11.61 18.03
C LYS A 689 -28.70 -11.44 17.58
N THR A 690 -28.93 -10.96 16.37
CA THR A 690 -30.28 -10.69 15.84
C THR A 690 -30.91 -11.87 15.13
N VAL A 691 -30.12 -12.91 14.80
CA VAL A 691 -30.59 -14.10 14.11
C VAL A 691 -31.03 -15.18 15.11
N LYS A 692 -32.30 -15.62 15.00
CA LYS A 692 -32.88 -16.66 15.86
C LYS A 692 -32.38 -18.08 15.57
N ASP A 693 -32.02 -18.37 14.33
CA ASP A 693 -31.48 -19.68 13.94
C ASP A 693 -30.05 -19.84 14.47
N LYS A 694 -29.86 -20.78 15.40
CA LYS A 694 -28.55 -21.14 15.96
C LYS A 694 -27.51 -21.49 14.89
N LYS A 695 -27.92 -22.11 13.78
CA LYS A 695 -27.04 -22.54 12.68
C LYS A 695 -26.55 -21.36 11.83
N ILE A 696 -27.37 -20.33 11.67
CA ILE A 696 -26.96 -19.09 10.97
C ILE A 696 -26.18 -18.16 11.92
N SER A 697 -26.59 -18.05 13.19
CA SER A 697 -25.84 -17.32 14.22
C SER A 697 -24.42 -17.90 14.41
N SER A 698 -24.25 -19.23 14.34
CA SER A 698 -22.92 -19.85 14.35
C SER A 698 -22.06 -19.51 13.14
N LEU A 699 -22.64 -19.36 11.93
CA LEU A 699 -21.89 -18.95 10.73
C LEU A 699 -21.39 -17.49 10.84
N PHE A 700 -22.19 -16.59 11.41
CA PHE A 700 -21.74 -15.22 11.70
C PHE A 700 -20.63 -15.21 12.76
N THR A 701 -20.79 -15.98 13.84
CA THR A 701 -19.75 -16.15 14.87
C THR A 701 -18.46 -16.73 14.29
N GLU A 702 -18.57 -17.71 13.39
CA GLU A 702 -17.42 -18.28 12.68
C GLU A 702 -16.71 -17.25 11.79
N SER A 703 -17.48 -16.43 11.08
CA SER A 703 -16.99 -15.34 10.25
C SER A 703 -16.26 -14.27 11.08
N GLN A 704 -16.78 -13.93 12.27
CA GLN A 704 -16.07 -13.04 13.21
C GLN A 704 -14.71 -13.58 13.59
N ILE A 705 -14.62 -14.87 13.88
CA ILE A 705 -13.35 -15.46 14.32
C ILE A 705 -12.33 -15.46 13.18
N ARG A 706 -12.74 -15.77 11.93
CA ARG A 706 -11.86 -15.64 10.75
C ARG A 706 -11.33 -14.21 10.59
N VAL A 707 -12.20 -13.19 10.73
CA VAL A 707 -11.81 -11.76 10.63
C VAL A 707 -10.84 -11.37 11.75
N ARG A 708 -11.08 -11.81 13.00
CA ARG A 708 -10.16 -11.60 14.13
C ARG A 708 -8.81 -12.28 13.93
N ALA A 709 -8.82 -13.51 13.44
CA ALA A 709 -7.60 -14.26 13.14
C ALA A 709 -6.76 -13.57 12.05
N MET A 710 -7.41 -13.06 11.00
CA MET A 710 -6.74 -12.31 9.93
C MET A 710 -6.22 -10.95 10.40
N ALA A 711 -6.91 -10.29 11.36
CA ALA A 711 -6.40 -9.08 12.01
C ALA A 711 -5.15 -9.37 12.85
N LEU A 712 -5.12 -10.49 13.59
CA LEU A 712 -4.00 -10.91 14.44
C LEU A 712 -2.78 -11.32 13.60
N LEU A 713 -3.02 -11.97 12.45
CA LEU A 713 -2.00 -12.25 11.43
C LEU A 713 -1.39 -10.93 10.91
N HIS A 714 -2.23 -9.95 10.55
CA HIS A 714 -1.77 -8.63 10.09
C HIS A 714 -1.01 -7.85 11.16
N GLU A 715 -1.40 -7.97 12.43
CA GLU A 715 -0.72 -7.31 13.54
C GLU A 715 0.67 -7.91 13.79
N ASN A 716 0.79 -9.24 13.83
CA ASN A 716 2.07 -9.91 14.05
C ASN A 716 3.08 -9.68 12.91
N LEU A 717 2.63 -9.62 11.65
CA LEU A 717 3.52 -9.40 10.49
C LEU A 717 4.12 -8.00 10.43
N TYR A 718 3.43 -6.98 10.95
CA TYR A 718 3.83 -5.58 10.81
C TYR A 718 4.26 -4.93 12.13
N GLN A 719 4.33 -5.72 13.21
CA GLN A 719 5.02 -5.36 14.44
C GLN A 719 6.51 -5.76 14.44
N SER A 720 6.98 -6.56 13.48
CA SER A 720 8.41 -6.85 13.33
C SER A 720 9.18 -5.60 12.91
N ALA A 721 10.38 -5.42 13.47
CA ALA A 721 11.26 -4.29 13.13
C ALA A 721 11.86 -4.42 11.71
N ASP A 722 11.90 -5.64 11.18
CA ASP A 722 12.32 -5.98 9.83
C ASP A 722 11.15 -6.71 9.12
N LEU A 723 10.83 -6.27 7.90
CA LEU A 723 9.80 -6.83 7.03
C LEU A 723 10.40 -7.67 5.88
N ALA A 724 11.72 -7.60 5.67
CA ALA A 724 12.45 -8.42 4.72
C ALA A 724 12.84 -9.78 5.33
N ASN A 725 13.18 -9.80 6.63
CA ASN A 725 13.46 -11.02 7.40
C ASN A 725 12.47 -11.20 8.55
N ILE A 726 11.42 -11.98 8.32
CA ILE A 726 10.45 -12.34 9.37
C ILE A 726 10.97 -13.55 10.15
N ASP A 727 11.10 -13.42 11.47
CA ASP A 727 11.33 -14.56 12.37
C ASP A 727 10.10 -15.47 12.37
N VAL A 728 10.27 -16.60 11.69
CA VAL A 728 9.23 -17.61 11.45
C VAL A 728 8.80 -18.32 12.72
N GLU A 729 9.72 -18.57 13.65
CA GLU A 729 9.35 -19.22 14.91
C GLU A 729 8.45 -18.28 15.72
N THR A 730 8.90 -17.05 15.95
CA THR A 730 8.13 -16.05 16.69
C THR A 730 6.80 -15.76 16.02
N TYR A 731 6.77 -15.66 14.68
CA TYR A 731 5.55 -15.44 13.91
C TYR A 731 4.54 -16.60 14.02
N ILE A 732 4.95 -17.84 13.71
CA ILE A 732 4.06 -19.01 13.77
C ILE A 732 3.59 -19.27 15.20
N ARG A 733 4.49 -19.19 16.19
CA ARG A 733 4.17 -19.37 17.61
C ARG A 733 3.14 -18.34 18.08
N SER A 734 3.30 -17.06 17.70
CA SER A 734 2.35 -16.00 18.05
C SER A 734 1.00 -16.15 17.36
N LEU A 735 0.99 -16.55 16.07
CA LEU A 735 -0.24 -16.81 15.33
C LEU A 735 -1.03 -17.98 15.93
N VAL A 736 -0.40 -19.14 16.12
CA VAL A 736 -1.05 -20.35 16.67
C VAL A 736 -1.58 -20.10 18.09
N ASN A 737 -0.80 -19.45 18.95
CA ASN A 737 -1.25 -19.07 20.30
C ASN A 737 -2.42 -18.07 20.26
N GLY A 738 -2.41 -17.12 19.32
CA GLY A 738 -3.53 -16.22 19.08
C GLY A 738 -4.81 -16.96 18.70
N LEU A 739 -4.73 -17.91 17.76
CA LEU A 739 -5.87 -18.72 17.32
C LEU A 739 -6.45 -19.56 18.47
N ILE A 740 -5.60 -20.22 19.27
CA ILE A 740 -6.03 -21.01 20.43
C ILE A 740 -6.80 -20.14 21.42
N ARG A 741 -6.31 -18.93 21.73
CA ARG A 741 -7.02 -17.98 22.63
C ARG A 741 -8.40 -17.58 22.11
N VAL A 742 -8.59 -17.48 20.79
CA VAL A 742 -9.87 -17.05 20.20
C VAL A 742 -10.87 -18.22 20.06
N PHE A 743 -10.40 -19.44 19.79
CA PHE A 743 -11.28 -20.62 19.60
C PHE A 743 -11.48 -21.50 20.85
N HIS A 744 -10.52 -21.55 21.78
CA HIS A 744 -10.48 -22.48 22.92
C HIS A 744 -10.12 -21.78 24.24
N ALA A 745 -10.89 -20.77 24.62
CA ALA A 745 -10.64 -19.96 25.81
C ALA A 745 -10.86 -20.68 27.18
N SER A 746 -11.06 -22.01 27.23
CA SER A 746 -11.59 -22.68 28.44
C SER A 746 -11.28 -24.18 28.62
N GLN A 747 -10.30 -24.79 27.92
CA GLN A 747 -9.93 -26.20 28.17
C GLN A 747 -8.42 -26.43 28.29
N SER A 748 -8.02 -27.13 29.36
CA SER A 748 -6.63 -27.34 29.78
C SER A 748 -5.88 -28.45 29.01
N ASP A 749 -6.59 -29.27 28.25
CA ASP A 749 -6.12 -30.60 27.81
C ASP A 749 -5.57 -30.65 26.37
N LEU A 750 -5.31 -29.49 25.76
CA LEU A 750 -4.74 -29.38 24.40
C LEU A 750 -3.21 -29.25 24.46
N GLN A 751 -2.52 -30.33 24.08
CA GLN A 751 -1.07 -30.33 23.88
C GLN A 751 -0.74 -29.79 22.49
N VAL A 752 0.03 -28.70 22.43
CA VAL A 752 0.46 -28.07 21.16
C VAL A 752 1.98 -28.15 21.03
N THR A 753 2.45 -28.67 19.90
CA THR A 753 3.88 -28.76 19.55
C THR A 753 4.13 -27.90 18.32
N ILE A 754 5.13 -27.00 18.41
CA ILE A 754 5.57 -26.14 17.31
C ILE A 754 7.07 -26.38 17.12
N GLU A 755 7.46 -26.88 15.95
CA GLU A 755 8.86 -27.11 15.56
C GLU A 755 9.15 -26.33 14.27
N THR A 756 10.11 -25.41 14.30
CA THR A 756 10.43 -24.55 13.15
C THR A 756 11.94 -24.50 12.94
N ASP A 757 12.41 -24.79 11.73
CA ASP A 757 13.79 -24.54 11.36
C ASP A 757 14.04 -23.03 11.20
N PRO A 758 15.24 -22.51 11.51
CA PRO A 758 15.57 -21.10 11.35
C PRO A 758 15.75 -20.76 9.86
N VAL A 759 14.65 -20.36 9.23
CA VAL A 759 14.58 -20.01 7.81
C VAL A 759 14.04 -18.58 7.68
N PRO A 760 14.71 -17.66 6.96
CA PRO A 760 14.15 -16.34 6.70
C PRO A 760 12.96 -16.45 5.74
N LEU A 761 11.77 -15.99 6.15
CA LEU A 761 10.64 -15.79 5.24
C LEU A 761 10.50 -14.32 4.88
N THR A 762 10.33 -14.05 3.59
CA THR A 762 9.87 -12.77 3.07
C THR A 762 8.36 -12.59 3.34
N LEU A 763 7.88 -11.34 3.31
CA LEU A 763 6.46 -11.01 3.45
C LEU A 763 5.56 -11.82 2.48
N ASP A 764 6.00 -11.99 1.23
CA ASP A 764 5.27 -12.68 0.17
C ASP A 764 5.05 -14.18 0.44
N LEU A 765 5.92 -14.81 1.22
CA LEU A 765 5.77 -16.20 1.68
C LEU A 765 5.08 -16.29 3.05
N ALA A 766 5.34 -15.33 3.94
CA ALA A 766 4.79 -15.33 5.30
C ALA A 766 3.27 -15.08 5.35
N VAL A 767 2.73 -14.24 4.45
CA VAL A 767 1.29 -13.97 4.35
C VAL A 767 0.50 -15.23 3.93
N PRO A 768 0.82 -15.93 2.81
CA PRO A 768 0.14 -17.17 2.44
C PRO A 768 0.31 -18.27 3.50
N CYS A 769 1.51 -18.44 4.07
CA CYS A 769 1.75 -19.41 5.14
C CYS A 769 0.88 -19.15 6.37
N GLY A 770 0.75 -17.89 6.80
CA GLY A 770 -0.13 -17.51 7.90
C GLY A 770 -1.61 -17.77 7.63
N LEU A 771 -2.08 -17.51 6.41
CA LEU A 771 -3.48 -17.75 6.03
C LEU A 771 -3.79 -19.25 5.93
N ILE A 772 -2.86 -20.05 5.40
CA ILE A 772 -2.91 -21.52 5.41
C ILE A 772 -2.97 -22.04 6.85
N LEU A 773 -2.05 -21.60 7.71
CA LEU A 773 -2.03 -21.97 9.13
C LEU A 773 -3.33 -21.61 9.84
N ASN A 774 -3.85 -20.39 9.60
CA ASN A 774 -5.11 -19.93 10.16
C ASN A 774 -6.25 -20.90 9.83
N GLU A 775 -6.48 -21.21 8.55
CA GLU A 775 -7.56 -22.12 8.16
C GLU A 775 -7.37 -23.55 8.68
N LEU A 776 -6.16 -24.11 8.57
CA LEU A 776 -5.88 -25.49 9.01
C LEU A 776 -5.99 -25.65 10.54
N VAL A 777 -5.40 -24.75 11.31
CA VAL A 777 -5.47 -24.77 12.79
C VAL A 777 -6.90 -24.47 13.25
N SER A 778 -7.61 -23.52 12.63
CA SER A 778 -9.02 -23.26 12.91
C SER A 778 -9.89 -24.51 12.70
N ASN A 779 -9.65 -25.25 11.62
CA ASN A 779 -10.42 -26.45 11.30
C ASN A 779 -10.11 -27.59 12.29
N ALA A 780 -8.84 -27.80 12.66
CA ALA A 780 -8.47 -28.75 13.70
C ALA A 780 -9.16 -28.42 15.04
N LEU A 781 -9.08 -27.16 15.49
CA LEU A 781 -9.69 -26.70 16.75
C LEU A 781 -11.22 -26.86 16.76
N LYS A 782 -11.93 -26.69 15.63
CA LYS A 782 -13.40 -26.86 15.55
C LYS A 782 -13.85 -28.32 15.41
N HIS A 783 -13.13 -29.12 14.62
CA HIS A 783 -13.67 -30.38 14.09
C HIS A 783 -12.93 -31.63 14.55
N ALA A 784 -11.62 -31.55 14.85
CA ALA A 784 -10.82 -32.73 15.20
C ALA A 784 -11.11 -33.25 16.62
N PHE A 785 -11.32 -32.33 17.58
CA PHE A 785 -11.31 -32.63 19.01
C PHE A 785 -12.70 -32.76 19.66
N GLN A 786 -13.62 -33.46 18.98
CA GLN A 786 -15.00 -33.67 19.47
C GLN A 786 -15.16 -34.86 20.43
N ASP A 787 -14.17 -35.75 20.51
CA ASP A 787 -14.13 -36.88 21.45
C ASP A 787 -13.63 -36.40 22.84
N PRO A 788 -14.46 -36.47 23.91
CA PRO A 788 -14.06 -36.03 25.25
C PRO A 788 -13.01 -36.93 25.93
N GLY A 789 -12.86 -38.18 25.47
CA GLY A 789 -12.00 -39.18 26.11
C GLY A 789 -10.57 -39.23 25.58
N LYS A 790 -10.25 -38.50 24.50
CA LYS A 790 -8.92 -38.50 23.88
C LYS A 790 -8.09 -37.28 24.29
N PRO A 791 -6.79 -37.46 24.60
CA PRO A 791 -5.87 -36.33 24.79
C PRO A 791 -5.73 -35.57 23.48
N LYS A 792 -5.98 -34.26 23.50
CA LYS A 792 -6.04 -33.42 22.30
C LYS A 792 -4.62 -33.00 21.92
N LYS A 793 -4.18 -33.31 20.70
CA LYS A 793 -2.83 -32.97 20.22
C LYS A 793 -2.87 -32.27 18.87
N LEU A 794 -2.16 -31.15 18.79
CA LEU A 794 -1.93 -30.38 17.57
C LEU A 794 -0.41 -30.21 17.37
N ALA A 795 0.09 -30.58 16.20
CA ALA A 795 1.47 -30.34 15.80
C ALA A 795 1.52 -29.42 14.58
N VAL A 796 2.35 -28.39 14.64
CA VAL A 796 2.69 -27.51 13.53
C VAL A 796 4.20 -27.58 13.32
N THR A 797 4.64 -27.95 12.13
CA THR A 797 6.07 -28.04 11.83
C THR A 797 6.41 -27.31 10.53
N LEU A 798 7.47 -26.50 10.52
CA LEU A 798 8.05 -25.91 9.31
C LEU A 798 9.51 -26.32 9.22
N LYS A 799 9.89 -27.09 8.19
CA LYS A 799 11.25 -27.62 8.05
C LYS A 799 11.84 -27.33 6.68
N LYS A 800 13.14 -27.06 6.62
CA LYS A 800 13.89 -26.89 5.37
C LYS A 800 14.24 -28.27 4.81
N GLN A 801 13.84 -28.49 3.57
CA GLN A 801 14.09 -29.71 2.80
C GLN A 801 15.23 -29.48 1.79
N ALA A 802 15.80 -30.56 1.26
CA ALA A 802 16.85 -30.47 0.26
C ALA A 802 16.40 -29.72 -1.02
N GLY A 803 17.27 -28.84 -1.53
CA GLY A 803 17.07 -28.09 -2.77
C GLY A 803 16.31 -26.76 -2.63
N GLU A 804 16.51 -26.02 -1.53
CA GLU A 804 15.81 -24.75 -1.25
C GLU A 804 14.27 -24.86 -1.22
N TYR A 805 13.76 -25.97 -0.68
CA TYR A 805 12.33 -26.16 -0.38
C TYR A 805 12.05 -26.03 1.11
N ILE A 806 10.87 -25.54 1.45
CA ILE A 806 10.27 -25.57 2.79
C ILE A 806 9.12 -26.56 2.76
N GLU A 807 8.92 -27.28 3.87
CA GLU A 807 7.75 -28.12 4.11
C GLU A 807 7.03 -27.65 5.39
N LEU A 808 5.82 -27.13 5.20
CA LEU A 808 4.89 -26.73 6.26
C LEU A 808 3.87 -27.86 6.48
N THR A 809 3.82 -28.41 7.69
CA THR A 809 2.87 -29.47 8.06
C THR A 809 2.03 -29.06 9.26
N VAL A 810 0.72 -29.27 9.16
CA VAL A 810 -0.25 -29.15 10.27
C VAL A 810 -0.91 -30.50 10.47
N LYS A 811 -0.89 -31.01 11.71
CA LYS A 811 -1.38 -32.34 12.05
C LYS A 811 -2.13 -32.36 13.38
N ASP A 812 -3.32 -32.95 13.38
CA ASP A 812 -4.08 -33.30 14.59
C ASP A 812 -4.10 -34.82 14.85
N ASN A 813 -4.62 -35.22 16.01
CA ASN A 813 -4.89 -36.61 16.38
C ASN A 813 -6.39 -36.92 16.57
N GLY A 814 -7.26 -36.14 15.94
CA GLY A 814 -8.69 -36.18 16.13
C GLY A 814 -9.42 -37.29 15.39
N THR A 815 -10.67 -37.01 15.01
CA THR A 815 -11.57 -37.92 14.29
C THR A 815 -11.11 -38.29 12.87
N GLY A 816 -10.22 -37.49 12.26
CA GLY A 816 -9.69 -37.74 10.92
C GLY A 816 -10.56 -37.14 9.80
N LEU A 817 -10.22 -37.49 8.56
CA LEU A 817 -10.96 -37.07 7.36
C LEU A 817 -11.82 -38.25 6.83
N PRO A 818 -12.96 -37.98 6.16
CA PRO A 818 -13.78 -39.03 5.54
C PRO A 818 -12.97 -39.92 4.58
N GLU A 819 -13.33 -41.21 4.48
CA GLU A 819 -12.55 -42.19 3.70
C GLU A 819 -12.42 -41.82 2.21
N ASN A 820 -13.41 -41.12 1.64
CA ASN A 820 -13.42 -40.62 0.26
C ASN A 820 -13.21 -39.09 0.17
N PHE A 821 -12.47 -38.50 1.11
CA PHE A 821 -12.20 -37.06 1.12
C PHE A 821 -11.29 -36.64 -0.04
N ASP A 822 -11.86 -35.94 -1.02
CA ASP A 822 -11.18 -35.36 -2.17
C ASP A 822 -11.21 -33.83 -2.08
N ILE A 823 -10.06 -33.19 -1.83
CA ILE A 823 -9.97 -31.73 -1.70
C ILE A 823 -10.38 -30.99 -2.99
N GLN A 824 -10.29 -31.64 -4.16
CA GLN A 824 -10.74 -31.08 -5.44
C GLN A 824 -12.27 -30.92 -5.50
N LYS A 825 -13.03 -31.67 -4.70
CA LYS A 825 -14.49 -31.72 -4.71
C LYS A 825 -15.15 -31.10 -3.47
N THR A 826 -14.37 -30.45 -2.61
CA THR A 826 -14.92 -29.80 -1.41
C THR A 826 -15.68 -28.53 -1.75
N GLY A 827 -16.88 -28.38 -1.21
CA GLY A 827 -17.67 -27.14 -1.31
C GLY A 827 -17.30 -26.08 -0.25
N THR A 828 -16.22 -26.26 0.52
CA THR A 828 -15.87 -25.39 1.64
C THR A 828 -14.81 -24.36 1.23
N LEU A 829 -15.15 -23.08 1.40
CA LEU A 829 -14.32 -21.95 0.98
C LEU A 829 -12.89 -22.00 1.56
N GLY A 830 -12.75 -22.41 2.83
CA GLY A 830 -11.47 -22.47 3.55
C GLY A 830 -10.47 -23.47 2.96
N LEU A 831 -10.91 -24.66 2.57
CA LEU A 831 -10.03 -25.67 1.96
C LEU A 831 -9.69 -25.32 0.51
N SER A 832 -10.61 -24.68 -0.21
CA SER A 832 -10.32 -24.06 -1.52
C SER A 832 -9.28 -22.94 -1.41
N LEU A 833 -9.34 -22.12 -0.35
CA LEU A 833 -8.35 -21.07 -0.07
C LEU A 833 -6.97 -21.67 0.25
N VAL A 834 -6.87 -22.64 1.16
CA VAL A 834 -5.61 -23.33 1.49
C VAL A 834 -4.95 -23.89 0.23
N ARG A 835 -5.74 -24.55 -0.62
CA ARG A 835 -5.28 -25.07 -1.90
C ARG A 835 -4.79 -23.96 -2.84
N MET A 836 -5.57 -22.90 -3.04
CA MET A 836 -5.21 -21.80 -3.94
C MET A 836 -3.93 -21.08 -3.48
N LEU A 837 -3.77 -20.83 -2.18
CA LEU A 837 -2.55 -20.25 -1.62
C LEU A 837 -1.35 -21.17 -1.83
N SER A 838 -1.51 -22.47 -1.59
CA SER A 838 -0.45 -23.47 -1.78
C SER A 838 -0.03 -23.61 -3.25
N GLU A 839 -0.98 -23.79 -4.17
CA GLU A 839 -0.71 -24.06 -5.59
C GLU A 839 -0.35 -22.80 -6.39
N LYS A 840 -0.88 -21.61 -6.04
CA LYS A 840 -0.80 -20.40 -6.89
C LYS A 840 0.01 -19.24 -6.32
N GLN A 841 0.21 -19.15 -4.99
CA GLN A 841 1.03 -18.09 -4.39
C GLN A 841 2.35 -18.62 -3.87
N LEU A 842 2.36 -19.81 -3.27
CA LEU A 842 3.59 -20.48 -2.84
C LEU A 842 4.24 -21.34 -3.94
N ASN A 843 3.63 -21.46 -5.14
CA ASN A 843 4.06 -22.38 -6.22
C ASN A 843 4.40 -23.80 -5.70
N GLY A 844 3.61 -24.27 -4.73
CA GLY A 844 3.87 -25.49 -3.97
C GLY A 844 2.94 -26.65 -4.32
N SER A 845 3.24 -27.79 -3.71
CA SER A 845 2.42 -29.00 -3.77
C SER A 845 1.91 -29.38 -2.37
N MET A 846 0.73 -30.00 -2.31
CA MET A 846 0.09 -30.39 -1.04
C MET A 846 -0.23 -31.88 -1.01
N LYS A 847 0.03 -32.52 0.13
CA LYS A 847 -0.33 -33.91 0.45
C LYS A 847 -1.21 -33.93 1.69
N ILE A 848 -2.18 -34.83 1.71
CA ILE A 848 -3.20 -34.93 2.77
C ILE A 848 -3.29 -36.39 3.23
N ASN A 849 -3.38 -36.62 4.54
CA ASN A 849 -3.63 -37.93 5.13
C ASN A 849 -4.69 -37.79 6.24
N GLY A 850 -5.65 -38.72 6.31
CA GLY A 850 -6.80 -38.65 7.22
C GLY A 850 -7.01 -39.86 8.14
N ARG A 851 -6.15 -40.90 8.07
CA ARG A 851 -6.46 -42.22 8.67
C ARG A 851 -6.38 -42.29 10.20
N ARG A 852 -5.79 -41.31 10.89
CA ARG A 852 -5.66 -41.24 12.38
C ARG A 852 -5.51 -39.77 12.84
N GLY A 853 -6.54 -38.96 12.61
CA GLY A 853 -6.45 -37.49 12.61
C GLY A 853 -6.10 -36.96 11.22
N ALA A 854 -6.25 -35.65 11.00
CA ALA A 854 -5.90 -35.02 9.73
C ALA A 854 -4.45 -34.53 9.75
N ALA A 855 -3.74 -34.70 8.63
CA ALA A 855 -2.41 -34.17 8.39
C ALA A 855 -2.36 -33.54 7.00
N PHE A 856 -2.06 -32.25 6.95
CA PHE A 856 -1.85 -31.46 5.74
C PHE A 856 -0.37 -31.08 5.67
N CYS A 857 0.28 -31.44 4.57
CA CYS A 857 1.72 -31.26 4.35
C CYS A 857 1.90 -30.51 3.02
N ILE A 858 2.49 -29.31 3.08
CA ILE A 858 2.56 -28.35 1.97
C ILE A 858 4.04 -28.03 1.74
N ARG A 859 4.53 -28.32 0.53
CA ARG A 859 5.93 -28.14 0.15
C ARG A 859 6.06 -27.09 -0.95
N PHE A 860 6.91 -26.09 -0.75
CA PHE A 860 7.09 -24.93 -1.62
C PHE A 860 8.55 -24.44 -1.64
N PRO A 861 9.03 -23.77 -2.70
CA PRO A 861 10.38 -23.21 -2.75
C PRO A 861 10.57 -22.00 -1.82
N LEU A 862 11.81 -21.78 -1.36
CA LEU A 862 12.22 -20.61 -0.56
C LEU A 862 12.30 -19.32 -1.39
N ASP A 863 12.54 -19.43 -2.70
CA ASP A 863 12.43 -18.34 -3.67
C ASP A 863 11.33 -18.69 -4.70
N PRO A 864 10.15 -18.04 -4.68
CA PRO A 864 9.07 -18.32 -5.64
C PRO A 864 9.42 -17.90 -7.09
N HIS A 865 10.58 -17.24 -7.32
CA HIS A 865 11.09 -16.92 -8.65
C HIS A 865 12.20 -17.86 -9.13
N TYR A 866 12.55 -18.91 -8.38
CA TYR A 866 13.68 -19.79 -8.70
C TYR A 866 13.54 -20.47 -10.09
N GLU A 867 12.33 -20.87 -10.50
CA GLU A 867 12.07 -21.52 -11.79
C GLU A 867 12.20 -20.57 -13.02
N ASN A 868 12.24 -19.25 -12.81
CA ASN A 868 12.38 -18.26 -13.89
C ASN A 868 13.82 -17.83 -14.16
N ARG A 869 14.81 -18.41 -13.46
CA ARG A 869 16.23 -18.22 -13.81
C ARG A 869 16.60 -19.24 -14.88
N GLU A 870 16.54 -18.83 -16.14
CA GLU A 870 17.20 -19.57 -17.23
C GLU A 870 18.66 -19.83 -16.83
N HIS A 871 19.04 -21.11 -16.74
CA HIS A 871 20.44 -21.47 -16.60
C HIS A 871 21.17 -21.05 -17.89
N PRO A 872 22.24 -20.24 -17.82
CA PRO A 872 23.12 -20.06 -18.95
C PRO A 872 23.87 -21.37 -19.19
N GLY A 873 23.52 -22.06 -20.28
CA GLY A 873 24.28 -23.18 -20.83
C GLY A 873 25.42 -22.71 -21.72
#